data_AF-A0A366F0M0-F1
#
_entry.id   AF-A0A366F0M0-F1
#
_cell.length_a   1.000
_cell.length_b   1.000
_cell.length_c   1.000
_cell.angle_alpha   90.00
_cell.angle_beta   90.00
_cell.angle_gamma   90.00
#
_symmetry.space_group_name_H-M   'P 1'
#
loop_
_entity.id
_entity.type
_entity.pdbx_description
1 polymer ?
#
loop_
_entity_poly.entity_id
_entity_poly.type
_entity_poly.pdbx_seq_one_letter_code
_entity_poly.pdbx_strand_id
1 'polypeptide(L)'
;MGVLSSWKNKAGGPFGTAGDWSGGAVPGATTDADLPALGVAYTVTSSTNETVDFLEVDPNATLNLTGGVFTVFGTSAWYSNAYLLGTIHVGAGATLNFGEAGSPSGDSAEINGSGTLNIGSTGALARLQVLAPWMGLFNGATVALSGNAQIGGATTGGGNTLENKNGTISGSGQIGNGAGATGGNGLILLNDHNGVINANGAAALVLNTGANAIGNQGLLENTGTGGLTIASLLYQDGRLLDTGTGALTLDADVEGLGTLTVAKGAVAVLNIGGISLNGVITVASGGKIATTSGNTAAVGANNAYVGDVLSGTIENAGTIAVANNSTLNLNASVYNSGAGGLSLAGSTLEVFNNGASVYGGTVTLSNSAQNLIDSNLEGQQLSDYATINGAGTIGDSWLRLYVAPTGVVNADDSVGLTIVGDSSAVAAGSESSDYSAGTVETTGAGGLTIGGAFGNAGYLIASGAGALTLNGAQVSSGGGVVETIGSGSVVLDNNAAISHQAYLSISSGGKVGTTSGDSLDVLEDKVLNNGTVTVANNSTLVVDDHWTGAGAVDLNGSTAATGVDIAAGQIWTLLGGGTIVLGGAENSILSGPGASSTNGATLNNRGDTIEGSGVIGDASMTINNAVGATIDATGPGGLTLNSAPFNATTSTTFLNNGGTIQSDSAAGLTIDTAIYNAGALIADAGSKIVAKGAVYGGGVTDINGSGSVEFAATADNDVHFGGGSGGTLILDNYGAPNATSPFYGNVYGLAAGDSIDLRDFAYASGHMALGANASFGTLDGGLSVSNGTQTSSYLFLQGNYSAAYLSANNLAWSFTSDGHQIGTTGQTGTEITLVSVKPV
;
A
#
# COMPACT_ATOMS: atom_id res chain seq x y z
N MET A 1 -0.44 -56.18 51.02
CA MET A 1 -1.37 -55.45 51.91
C MET A 1 -0.69 -55.39 53.25
N GLY A 2 -0.38 -54.18 53.70
CA GLY A 2 0.19 -53.96 55.02
C GLY A 2 -0.78 -54.41 56.11
N VAL A 3 -0.35 -54.34 57.36
CA VAL A 3 -1.28 -54.51 58.47
C VAL A 3 -2.16 -53.25 58.52
N LEU A 4 -3.48 -53.41 58.40
CA LEU A 4 -4.43 -52.30 58.51
C LEU A 4 -4.53 -51.81 59.97
N SER A 5 -4.33 -50.51 60.18
CA SER A 5 -4.49 -49.85 61.46
C SER A 5 -5.49 -48.70 61.31
N SER A 6 -6.66 -48.85 61.95
CA SER A 6 -7.78 -47.91 61.83
C SER A 6 -7.84 -46.96 63.02
N TRP A 7 -8.11 -45.68 62.77
CA TRP A 7 -8.33 -44.67 63.78
C TRP A 7 -9.65 -44.92 64.53
N LYS A 8 -9.65 -44.83 65.87
CA LYS A 8 -10.83 -45.11 66.71
C LYS A 8 -11.34 -43.92 67.52
N ASN A 9 -10.57 -42.83 67.60
CA ASN A 9 -10.91 -41.67 68.40
C ASN A 9 -11.87 -40.72 67.65
N LYS A 10 -13.16 -40.82 67.97
CA LYS A 10 -14.23 -40.01 67.37
C LYS A 10 -14.11 -38.50 67.58
N ALA A 11 -13.28 -38.04 68.53
CA ALA A 11 -13.03 -36.63 68.76
C ALA A 11 -11.92 -36.05 67.85
N GLY A 12 -11.21 -36.90 67.12
CA GLY A 12 -9.97 -36.52 66.45
C GLY A 12 -8.79 -36.39 67.42
N GLY A 13 -7.61 -36.04 66.91
CA GLY A 13 -6.40 -35.94 67.72
C GLY A 13 -5.09 -35.95 66.92
N PRO A 14 -3.94 -35.93 67.60
CA PRO A 14 -2.64 -36.01 66.93
C PRO A 14 -2.40 -37.41 66.33
N PHE A 15 -1.96 -37.46 65.07
CA PHE A 15 -1.67 -38.70 64.32
C PHE A 15 -0.74 -39.66 65.11
N GLY A 16 0.29 -39.11 65.76
CA GLY A 16 1.27 -39.84 66.55
C GLY A 16 0.76 -40.44 67.87
N THR A 17 -0.53 -40.34 68.20
CA THR A 17 -1.10 -40.91 69.42
C THR A 17 -1.36 -42.41 69.25
N ALA A 18 -0.38 -43.26 69.60
CA ALA A 18 -0.47 -44.72 69.46
C ALA A 18 -1.76 -45.34 70.03
N GLY A 19 -2.26 -44.77 71.13
CA GLY A 19 -3.49 -45.21 71.80
C GLY A 19 -4.77 -45.03 70.98
N ASP A 20 -4.76 -44.20 69.94
CA ASP A 20 -5.93 -43.90 69.10
C ASP A 20 -6.06 -44.81 67.86
N TRP A 21 -5.10 -45.71 67.67
CA TRP A 21 -5.08 -46.69 66.57
C TRP A 21 -5.53 -48.09 67.03
N SER A 22 -6.12 -48.89 66.13
CA SER A 22 -6.61 -50.24 66.42
C SER A 22 -5.48 -51.22 66.78
N GLY A 23 -4.27 -51.03 66.24
CA GLY A 23 -3.07 -51.81 66.55
C GLY A 23 -2.33 -51.39 67.83
N GLY A 24 -2.74 -50.29 68.47
CA GLY A 24 -2.06 -49.74 69.65
C GLY A 24 -0.66 -49.14 69.36
N ALA A 25 -0.32 -48.98 68.08
CA ALA A 25 0.91 -48.37 67.58
C ALA A 25 0.57 -47.39 66.45
N VAL A 26 1.39 -46.36 66.30
CA VAL A 26 1.27 -45.40 65.18
C VAL A 26 1.61 -46.13 63.88
N PRO A 27 0.81 -45.97 62.80
CA PRO A 27 1.13 -46.54 61.49
C PRO A 27 2.52 -46.10 61.00
N GLY A 28 3.30 -47.06 60.50
CA GLY A 28 4.63 -46.85 59.92
C GLY A 28 4.69 -47.27 58.45
N ALA A 29 5.89 -47.27 57.86
CA ALA A 29 6.12 -47.56 56.43
C ALA A 29 5.66 -48.94 55.91
N THR A 30 5.25 -49.85 56.80
CA THR A 30 4.71 -51.18 56.47
C THR A 30 3.29 -51.40 57.00
N THR A 31 2.62 -50.31 57.41
CA THR A 31 1.29 -50.32 58.03
C THR A 31 0.38 -49.38 57.29
N ASP A 32 -0.82 -49.84 56.97
CA ASP A 32 -1.83 -49.07 56.30
C ASP A 32 -2.55 -48.20 57.35
N ALA A 33 -2.63 -46.89 57.09
CA ALA A 33 -3.34 -45.94 57.95
C ALA A 33 -4.75 -45.71 57.42
N ASP A 34 -5.75 -46.13 58.19
CA ASP A 34 -7.16 -45.96 57.85
C ASP A 34 -7.82 -44.96 58.80
N LEU A 35 -8.42 -43.91 58.23
CA LEU A 35 -9.28 -42.96 58.92
C LEU A 35 -10.74 -43.26 58.54
N PRO A 36 -11.43 -44.18 59.24
CA PRO A 36 -12.72 -44.71 58.79
C PRO A 36 -13.89 -43.76 59.08
N ALA A 37 -15.05 -44.03 58.47
CA ALA A 37 -16.29 -43.31 58.78
C ALA A 37 -16.79 -43.65 60.21
N LEU A 38 -16.53 -42.77 61.19
CA LEU A 38 -16.93 -42.97 62.60
C LEU A 38 -18.35 -42.47 62.96
N GLY A 39 -19.13 -42.09 61.94
CA GLY A 39 -20.50 -41.56 62.06
C GLY A 39 -20.59 -40.09 62.50
N VAL A 40 -19.45 -39.44 62.74
CA VAL A 40 -19.30 -38.00 63.03
C VAL A 40 -18.06 -37.48 62.31
N ALA A 41 -18.00 -36.17 62.03
CA ALA A 41 -16.80 -35.56 61.48
C ALA A 41 -15.70 -35.45 62.54
N TYR A 42 -14.46 -35.74 62.16
CA TYR A 42 -13.29 -35.66 63.05
C TYR A 42 -12.02 -35.30 62.27
N THR A 43 -11.05 -34.72 62.96
CA THR A 43 -9.77 -34.29 62.37
C THR A 43 -8.60 -34.96 63.06
N VAL A 44 -7.77 -35.66 62.29
CA VAL A 44 -6.48 -36.18 62.71
C VAL A 44 -5.40 -35.21 62.26
N THR A 45 -4.57 -34.71 63.16
CA THR A 45 -3.56 -33.69 62.85
C THR A 45 -2.14 -34.27 62.91
N SER A 46 -1.33 -34.00 61.89
CA SER A 46 0.12 -34.24 61.93
C SER A 46 0.89 -32.92 61.80
N SER A 47 2.02 -32.83 62.51
CA SER A 47 2.97 -31.70 62.45
C SER A 47 4.42 -32.17 62.40
N THR A 48 4.63 -33.49 62.29
CA THR A 48 5.90 -34.20 62.36
C THR A 48 6.10 -35.01 61.09
N ASN A 49 7.30 -35.58 60.94
CA ASN A 49 7.54 -36.49 59.83
C ASN A 49 6.87 -37.85 60.12
N GLU A 50 6.01 -38.28 59.23
CA GLU A 50 5.29 -39.55 59.31
C GLU A 50 5.48 -40.32 58.00
N THR A 51 5.48 -41.65 58.07
CA THR A 51 5.53 -42.51 56.89
C THR A 51 4.54 -43.66 57.06
N VAL A 52 3.68 -43.88 56.08
CA VAL A 52 2.69 -44.97 56.05
C VAL A 52 2.81 -45.79 54.76
N ASP A 53 2.34 -47.03 54.77
CA ASP A 53 2.32 -47.87 53.55
C ASP A 53 1.20 -47.43 52.60
N PHE A 54 -0.03 -47.34 53.12
CA PHE A 54 -1.24 -46.88 52.43
C PHE A 54 -2.02 -45.89 53.31
N LEU A 55 -2.81 -45.02 52.68
CA LEU A 55 -3.66 -44.05 53.38
C LEU A 55 -5.12 -44.12 52.90
N GLU A 56 -6.04 -44.49 53.79
CA GLU A 56 -7.48 -44.38 53.56
C GLU A 56 -8.05 -43.23 54.39
N VAL A 57 -8.84 -42.37 53.73
CA VAL A 57 -9.56 -41.28 54.38
C VAL A 57 -11.02 -41.36 53.95
N ASP A 58 -11.86 -41.87 54.84
CA ASP A 58 -13.29 -42.06 54.60
C ASP A 58 -14.10 -40.77 54.69
N PRO A 59 -15.37 -40.78 54.24
CA PRO A 59 -16.27 -39.64 54.40
C PRO A 59 -16.34 -39.15 55.86
N ASN A 60 -16.33 -37.83 56.03
CA ASN A 60 -16.29 -37.10 57.31
C ASN A 60 -14.95 -37.17 58.09
N ALA A 61 -13.96 -37.94 57.64
CA ALA A 61 -12.62 -37.88 58.20
C ALA A 61 -11.81 -36.74 57.55
N THR A 62 -10.96 -36.07 58.35
CA THR A 62 -9.98 -35.10 57.85
C THR A 62 -8.59 -35.43 58.37
N LEU A 63 -7.61 -35.59 57.48
CA LEU A 63 -6.19 -35.56 57.82
C LEU A 63 -5.67 -34.14 57.63
N ASN A 64 -5.20 -33.48 58.69
CA ASN A 64 -4.70 -32.12 58.67
C ASN A 64 -3.18 -32.09 58.92
N LEU A 65 -2.40 -31.78 57.89
CA LEU A 65 -0.95 -31.65 57.97
C LEU A 65 -0.59 -30.17 58.18
N THR A 66 0.02 -29.87 59.32
CA THR A 66 0.33 -28.49 59.76
C THR A 66 1.82 -28.18 59.76
N GLY A 67 2.65 -29.18 59.46
CA GLY A 67 4.11 -29.09 59.34
C GLY A 67 4.69 -30.48 59.11
N GLY A 68 6.01 -30.56 58.87
CA GLY A 68 6.70 -31.83 58.65
C GLY A 68 6.42 -32.45 57.28
N VAL A 69 6.91 -33.68 57.09
CA VAL A 69 6.77 -34.46 55.86
C VAL A 69 5.96 -35.72 56.14
N PHE A 70 4.75 -35.82 55.58
CA PHE A 70 3.93 -37.02 55.61
C PHE A 70 4.15 -37.81 54.32
N THR A 71 4.67 -39.02 54.41
CA THR A 71 5.00 -39.84 53.23
C THR A 71 4.08 -41.05 53.12
N VAL A 72 3.40 -41.18 51.99
CA VAL A 72 2.66 -42.38 51.61
C VAL A 72 3.56 -43.21 50.70
N PHE A 73 4.09 -44.30 51.23
CA PHE A 73 5.17 -45.07 50.64
C PHE A 73 4.69 -45.94 49.48
N GLY A 74 3.71 -46.82 49.73
CA GLY A 74 3.20 -47.81 48.77
C GLY A 74 4.20 -48.91 48.46
N THR A 75 4.35 -49.89 49.36
CA THR A 75 5.25 -51.06 49.18
C THR A 75 4.75 -52.08 48.14
N SER A 76 3.61 -51.82 47.50
CA SER A 76 2.90 -52.75 46.62
C SER A 76 2.63 -52.09 45.27
N ALA A 77 3.33 -52.54 44.22
CA ALA A 77 3.32 -52.01 42.86
C ALA A 77 1.97 -52.13 42.07
N TRP A 78 0.84 -52.42 42.73
CA TRP A 78 -0.41 -52.79 42.06
C TRP A 78 -1.71 -52.23 42.67
N TYR A 79 -1.65 -51.37 43.68
CA TYR A 79 -2.86 -50.78 44.30
C TYR A 79 -2.69 -49.28 44.53
N SER A 80 -3.80 -48.56 44.56
CA SER A 80 -3.81 -47.13 44.91
C SER A 80 -3.11 -46.89 46.23
N ASN A 81 -2.28 -45.86 46.34
CA ASN A 81 -1.50 -45.56 47.55
C ASN A 81 -2.32 -44.74 48.54
N ALA A 82 -3.32 -44.01 48.04
CA ALA A 82 -4.34 -43.40 48.88
C ALA A 82 -5.76 -43.58 48.30
N TYR A 83 -6.69 -43.97 49.16
CA TYR A 83 -8.13 -43.94 48.87
C TYR A 83 -8.77 -42.78 49.62
N LEU A 84 -9.21 -41.76 48.87
CA LEU A 84 -9.63 -40.48 49.38
C LEU A 84 -11.11 -40.27 49.10
N LEU A 85 -11.94 -40.46 50.12
CA LEU A 85 -13.37 -40.13 50.13
C LEU A 85 -13.69 -38.95 51.07
N GLY A 86 -12.83 -38.69 52.06
CA GLY A 86 -12.88 -37.56 52.97
C GLY A 86 -11.98 -36.41 52.53
N THR A 87 -11.29 -35.77 53.49
CA THR A 87 -10.46 -34.60 53.23
C THR A 87 -9.03 -34.77 53.73
N ILE A 88 -8.06 -34.36 52.93
CA ILE A 88 -6.68 -34.11 53.40
C ILE A 88 -6.42 -32.61 53.28
N HIS A 89 -5.88 -31.97 54.30
CA HIS A 89 -5.41 -30.59 54.28
C HIS A 89 -3.90 -30.55 54.46
N VAL A 90 -3.20 -29.84 53.58
CA VAL A 90 -1.76 -29.59 53.65
C VAL A 90 -1.56 -28.11 53.85
N GLY A 91 -1.16 -27.74 55.06
CA GLY A 91 -0.95 -26.35 55.48
C GLY A 91 0.49 -25.87 55.28
N ALA A 92 0.75 -24.64 55.74
CA ALA A 92 2.04 -23.97 55.60
C ALA A 92 3.21 -24.79 56.16
N GLY A 93 4.23 -25.03 55.35
CA GLY A 93 5.44 -25.77 55.73
C GLY A 93 5.25 -27.29 55.83
N ALA A 94 4.06 -27.82 55.54
CA ALA A 94 3.81 -29.24 55.43
C ALA A 94 4.10 -29.74 54.01
N THR A 95 4.62 -30.97 53.90
CA THR A 95 4.75 -31.70 52.63
C THR A 95 4.03 -33.04 52.73
N LEU A 96 3.20 -33.36 51.74
CA LEU A 96 2.66 -34.70 51.49
C LEU A 96 3.45 -35.34 50.34
N ASN A 97 4.15 -36.44 50.60
CA ASN A 97 4.91 -37.19 49.62
C ASN A 97 4.14 -38.44 49.18
N PHE A 98 4.20 -38.76 47.89
CA PHE A 98 3.78 -40.05 47.34
C PHE A 98 4.96 -40.75 46.67
N GLY A 99 5.31 -41.95 47.15
CA GLY A 99 6.45 -42.74 46.70
C GLY A 99 7.78 -42.42 47.40
N GLU A 100 8.86 -43.07 46.97
CA GLU A 100 10.23 -42.88 47.48
C GLU A 100 11.13 -42.19 46.45
N ALA A 101 12.00 -41.29 46.93
CA ALA A 101 12.99 -40.65 46.08
C ALA A 101 13.99 -41.67 45.51
N GLY A 102 14.05 -41.80 44.18
CA GLY A 102 14.98 -42.71 43.49
C GLY A 102 14.49 -44.16 43.39
N SER A 103 13.20 -44.43 43.62
CA SER A 103 12.63 -45.77 43.40
C SER A 103 12.78 -46.21 41.94
N PRO A 104 13.15 -47.48 41.65
CA PRO A 104 13.23 -47.99 40.28
C PRO A 104 11.89 -47.86 39.53
N SER A 105 11.98 -47.73 38.21
CA SER A 105 10.82 -47.67 37.30
C SER A 105 9.83 -48.81 37.57
N GLY A 106 8.60 -48.49 37.98
CA GLY A 106 7.53 -49.48 38.22
C GLY A 106 6.65 -49.19 39.44
N ASP A 107 7.10 -48.35 40.38
CA ASP A 107 6.23 -47.86 41.45
C ASP A 107 5.25 -46.82 40.93
N SER A 108 3.97 -47.17 40.91
CA SER A 108 2.86 -46.26 40.62
C SER A 108 2.26 -45.77 41.93
N ALA A 109 2.00 -44.47 42.03
CA ALA A 109 1.18 -43.89 43.09
C ALA A 109 -0.21 -43.54 42.55
N GLU A 110 -1.24 -43.60 43.39
CA GLU A 110 -2.58 -43.15 42.98
C GLU A 110 -3.29 -42.48 44.14
N ILE A 111 -4.03 -41.41 43.82
CA ILE A 111 -5.10 -40.89 44.66
C ILE A 111 -6.41 -41.27 43.97
N ASN A 112 -7.21 -42.08 44.64
CA ASN A 112 -8.44 -42.63 44.09
C ASN A 112 -9.61 -42.32 45.02
N GLY A 113 -10.73 -41.86 44.45
CA GLY A 113 -11.97 -41.59 45.19
C GLY A 113 -12.40 -40.14 45.06
N SER A 114 -13.65 -39.84 45.43
CA SER A 114 -14.28 -38.55 45.19
C SER A 114 -14.00 -37.48 46.25
N GLY A 115 -13.05 -37.73 47.15
CA GLY A 115 -12.69 -36.81 48.24
C GLY A 115 -11.84 -35.63 47.76
N THR A 116 -11.36 -34.84 48.72
CA THR A 116 -10.65 -33.58 48.44
C THR A 116 -9.29 -33.52 49.13
N LEU A 117 -8.24 -33.24 48.36
CA LEU A 117 -6.91 -32.86 48.83
C LEU A 117 -6.76 -31.33 48.72
N ASN A 118 -6.84 -30.64 49.85
CA ASN A 118 -6.61 -29.21 49.94
C ASN A 118 -5.14 -28.93 50.24
N ILE A 119 -4.47 -28.16 49.40
CA ILE A 119 -3.07 -27.74 49.59
C ILE A 119 -3.09 -26.22 49.62
N GLY A 120 -2.67 -25.62 50.73
CA GLY A 120 -2.80 -24.18 50.84
C GLY A 120 -2.02 -23.54 51.96
N SER A 121 -1.48 -22.36 51.66
CA SER A 121 -0.88 -21.50 52.69
C SER A 121 -0.79 -20.04 52.25
N THR A 122 -0.82 -19.14 53.22
CA THR A 122 -0.49 -17.71 53.03
C THR A 122 0.97 -17.39 53.39
N GLY A 123 1.75 -18.39 53.81
CA GLY A 123 3.10 -18.26 54.34
C GLY A 123 4.09 -19.21 53.67
N ALA A 124 4.75 -20.08 54.44
CA ALA A 124 5.65 -21.11 53.90
C ALA A 124 4.93 -22.05 52.92
N LEU A 125 5.65 -22.62 51.95
CA LEU A 125 5.13 -23.55 50.95
C LEU A 125 4.32 -24.68 51.60
N ALA A 126 3.12 -24.93 51.06
CA ALA A 126 2.36 -26.15 51.30
C ALA A 126 2.52 -27.04 50.06
N ARG A 127 2.96 -28.29 50.22
CA ARG A 127 3.47 -29.05 49.07
C ARG A 127 2.92 -30.45 48.97
N LEU A 128 2.49 -30.83 47.76
CA LEU A 128 2.39 -32.20 47.31
C LEU A 128 3.63 -32.54 46.49
N GLN A 129 4.36 -33.57 46.89
CA GLN A 129 5.54 -34.03 46.18
C GLN A 129 5.31 -35.42 45.57
N VAL A 130 5.47 -35.50 44.25
CA VAL A 130 5.43 -36.73 43.48
C VAL A 130 6.85 -37.31 43.45
N LEU A 131 7.07 -38.39 44.18
CA LEU A 131 8.36 -39.08 44.24
C LEU A 131 8.32 -40.42 43.48
N ALA A 132 7.14 -41.01 43.33
CA ALA A 132 6.92 -42.15 42.45
C ALA A 132 7.18 -41.78 40.97
N PRO A 133 7.74 -42.68 40.15
CA PRO A 133 7.88 -42.49 38.71
C PRO A 133 6.59 -42.01 38.02
N TRP A 134 5.44 -42.46 38.51
CA TRP A 134 4.14 -42.06 38.02
C TRP A 134 3.14 -41.93 39.17
N MET A 135 2.27 -40.93 39.14
CA MET A 135 1.15 -40.75 40.05
C MET A 135 -0.12 -40.38 39.30
N GLY A 136 -1.19 -41.15 39.49
CA GLY A 136 -2.49 -40.91 38.86
C GLY A 136 -3.54 -40.31 39.81
N LEU A 137 -4.39 -39.42 39.27
CA LEU A 137 -5.63 -38.95 39.93
C LEU A 137 -6.84 -39.65 39.31
N PHE A 138 -7.58 -40.42 40.14
CA PHE A 138 -8.66 -41.29 39.70
C PHE A 138 -10.01 -41.00 40.37
N ASN A 139 -11.08 -41.43 39.68
CA ASN A 139 -12.46 -41.54 40.17
C ASN A 139 -13.01 -40.26 40.81
N GLY A 140 -12.74 -39.10 40.20
CA GLY A 140 -13.27 -37.82 40.65
C GLY A 140 -12.50 -37.18 41.80
N ALA A 141 -11.27 -37.64 42.09
CA ALA A 141 -10.40 -37.01 43.08
C ALA A 141 -10.23 -35.51 42.77
N THR A 142 -10.42 -34.69 43.80
CA THR A 142 -10.25 -33.23 43.69
C THR A 142 -9.00 -32.78 44.44
N VAL A 143 -8.12 -32.04 43.77
CA VAL A 143 -6.97 -31.35 44.37
C VAL A 143 -7.23 -29.85 44.29
N ALA A 144 -7.36 -29.18 45.43
CA ALA A 144 -7.59 -27.74 45.50
C ALA A 144 -6.35 -27.02 46.03
N LEU A 145 -5.82 -26.08 45.24
CA LEU A 145 -4.61 -25.32 45.51
C LEU A 145 -4.95 -23.89 45.95
N SER A 146 -4.25 -23.34 46.94
CA SER A 146 -4.44 -21.94 47.33
C SER A 146 -3.18 -21.26 47.85
N GLY A 147 -2.99 -19.99 47.51
CA GLY A 147 -1.84 -19.21 47.96
C GLY A 147 -0.52 -19.82 47.50
N ASN A 148 0.40 -20.12 48.42
CA ASN A 148 1.72 -20.67 48.13
C ASN A 148 1.72 -22.21 48.05
N ALA A 149 0.66 -22.78 47.48
CA ALA A 149 0.56 -24.21 47.24
C ALA A 149 1.45 -24.63 46.05
N GLN A 150 2.09 -25.80 46.15
CA GLN A 150 2.87 -26.38 45.06
C GLN A 150 2.59 -27.88 44.91
N ILE A 151 2.42 -28.33 43.67
CA ILE A 151 2.60 -29.73 43.29
C ILE A 151 3.95 -29.83 42.56
N GLY A 152 4.86 -30.70 43.01
CA GLY A 152 6.19 -30.81 42.39
C GLY A 152 6.71 -32.25 42.33
N GLY A 153 7.67 -32.51 41.45
CA GLY A 153 8.38 -33.78 41.34
C GLY A 153 9.70 -33.79 42.14
N ALA A 154 10.42 -34.90 42.11
CA ALA A 154 11.81 -34.97 42.56
C ALA A 154 12.72 -34.13 41.65
N THR A 155 13.64 -33.38 42.24
CA THR A 155 14.58 -32.52 41.49
C THR A 155 15.84 -33.25 41.02
N THR A 156 16.00 -34.53 41.38
CA THR A 156 17.13 -35.37 41.03
C THR A 156 16.68 -36.82 40.89
N GLY A 157 17.08 -37.51 39.82
CA GLY A 157 16.98 -38.98 39.75
C GLY A 157 15.78 -39.55 38.98
N GLY A 158 15.20 -38.79 38.05
CA GLY A 158 14.12 -39.25 37.15
C GLY A 158 12.93 -38.30 37.11
N GLY A 159 12.26 -38.22 35.94
CA GLY A 159 11.06 -37.41 35.76
C GLY A 159 9.86 -38.10 36.42
N ASN A 160 9.19 -37.40 37.33
CA ASN A 160 7.99 -37.91 38.00
C ASN A 160 6.76 -37.45 37.24
N THR A 161 5.94 -38.38 36.75
CA THR A 161 4.72 -38.03 36.03
C THR A 161 3.55 -37.88 36.99
N LEU A 162 2.86 -36.75 36.94
CA LEU A 162 1.51 -36.61 37.47
C LEU A 162 0.53 -36.70 36.30
N GLU A 163 -0.32 -37.72 36.31
CA GLU A 163 -1.39 -37.93 35.33
C GLU A 163 -2.75 -37.67 35.97
N ASN A 164 -3.42 -36.59 35.55
CA ASN A 164 -4.80 -36.33 35.90
C ASN A 164 -5.72 -37.10 34.94
N LYS A 165 -6.12 -38.32 35.33
CA LYS A 165 -6.85 -39.22 34.43
C LYS A 165 -8.33 -38.89 34.31
N ASN A 166 -8.98 -38.65 35.45
CA ASN A 166 -10.38 -38.22 35.57
C ASN A 166 -10.63 -37.49 36.90
N GLY A 167 -9.63 -36.76 37.39
CA GLY A 167 -9.73 -35.89 38.55
C GLY A 167 -9.89 -34.42 38.16
N THR A 168 -9.99 -33.57 39.18
CA THR A 168 -9.99 -32.10 39.04
C THR A 168 -8.89 -31.50 39.87
N ILE A 169 -7.97 -30.77 39.24
CA ILE A 169 -7.01 -29.89 39.93
C ILE A 169 -7.52 -28.46 39.77
N SER A 170 -7.69 -27.71 40.86
CA SER A 170 -8.23 -26.35 40.80
C SER A 170 -7.56 -25.39 41.77
N GLY A 171 -7.72 -24.09 41.55
CA GLY A 171 -7.31 -23.05 42.49
C GLY A 171 -6.17 -22.16 41.97
N SER A 172 -5.21 -21.89 42.85
CA SER A 172 -4.04 -21.02 42.61
C SER A 172 -2.79 -21.62 43.23
N GLY A 173 -1.60 -21.20 42.78
CA GLY A 173 -0.32 -21.77 43.21
C GLY A 173 0.50 -22.24 42.02
N GLN A 174 1.34 -23.25 42.21
CA GLN A 174 2.22 -23.76 41.16
C GLN A 174 2.10 -25.27 40.95
N ILE A 175 2.06 -25.72 39.71
CA ILE A 175 2.25 -27.12 39.32
C ILE A 175 3.57 -27.23 38.57
N GLY A 176 4.48 -28.05 39.09
CA GLY A 176 5.84 -28.25 38.60
C GLY A 176 6.91 -27.58 39.47
N ASN A 177 8.16 -27.91 39.16
CA ASN A 177 9.33 -27.54 39.97
C ASN A 177 9.91 -26.16 39.65
N GLY A 178 9.39 -25.46 38.63
CA GLY A 178 9.94 -24.19 38.17
C GLY A 178 11.06 -24.37 37.14
N ALA A 179 11.56 -23.24 36.63
CA ALA A 179 12.59 -23.18 35.58
C ALA A 179 13.93 -23.84 35.92
N GLY A 180 14.19 -24.13 37.21
CA GLY A 180 15.40 -24.82 37.66
C GLY A 180 15.44 -26.33 37.37
N ALA A 181 14.34 -26.93 36.92
CA ALA A 181 14.29 -28.35 36.58
C ALA A 181 14.87 -28.63 35.17
N THR A 182 16.01 -29.32 35.12
CA THR A 182 16.64 -29.79 33.87
C THR A 182 15.87 -30.97 33.27
N GLY A 183 15.89 -31.15 31.95
CA GLY A 183 15.15 -32.21 31.26
C GLY A 183 15.39 -33.61 31.84
N GLY A 184 14.30 -34.36 32.06
CA GLY A 184 14.35 -35.67 32.70
C GLY A 184 14.46 -35.66 34.24
N ASN A 185 14.48 -34.48 34.87
CA ASN A 185 14.28 -34.27 36.30
C ASN A 185 13.06 -33.36 36.52
N GLY A 186 12.43 -33.43 37.68
CA GLY A 186 11.23 -32.65 38.00
C GLY A 186 9.92 -33.32 37.56
N LEU A 187 8.84 -32.55 37.62
CA LEU A 187 7.49 -33.01 37.30
C LEU A 187 7.26 -33.05 35.79
N ILE A 188 6.67 -34.13 35.28
CA ILE A 188 5.96 -34.21 34.01
C ILE A 188 4.47 -34.14 34.34
N LEU A 189 3.71 -33.30 33.64
CA LEU A 189 2.27 -33.13 33.88
C LEU A 189 1.48 -33.63 32.67
N LEU A 190 0.56 -34.56 32.89
CA LEU A 190 -0.39 -35.04 31.88
C LEU A 190 -1.81 -34.81 32.39
N ASN A 191 -2.66 -34.18 31.58
CA ASN A 191 -4.08 -34.04 31.81
C ASN A 191 -4.84 -34.82 30.73
N ASP A 192 -5.32 -36.01 31.05
CA ASP A 192 -5.99 -36.89 30.10
C ASP A 192 -7.37 -36.39 29.73
N HIS A 193 -8.01 -37.03 28.75
CA HIS A 193 -9.29 -36.62 28.17
C HIS A 193 -10.41 -36.26 29.18
N ASN A 194 -10.47 -36.94 30.33
CA ASN A 194 -11.47 -36.67 31.37
C ASN A 194 -10.94 -35.82 32.53
N GLY A 195 -9.66 -35.46 32.51
CA GLY A 195 -9.02 -34.60 33.49
C GLY A 195 -9.38 -33.14 33.29
N VAL A 196 -9.60 -32.44 34.41
CA VAL A 196 -9.81 -30.98 34.44
C VAL A 196 -8.71 -30.32 35.27
N ILE A 197 -8.07 -29.29 34.71
CA ILE A 197 -7.23 -28.36 35.46
C ILE A 197 -7.85 -26.97 35.31
N ASN A 198 -8.25 -26.35 36.43
CA ASN A 198 -8.96 -25.08 36.44
C ASN A 198 -8.30 -24.03 37.35
N ALA A 199 -7.71 -23.00 36.74
CA ALA A 199 -7.27 -21.80 37.44
C ALA A 199 -8.50 -20.93 37.82
N ASN A 200 -9.12 -21.24 38.96
CA ASN A 200 -10.31 -20.53 39.48
C ASN A 200 -9.99 -19.64 40.70
N GLY A 201 -8.72 -19.56 41.11
CA GLY A 201 -8.28 -18.79 42.26
C GLY A 201 -8.21 -17.28 42.04
N ALA A 202 -8.07 -16.54 43.14
CA ALA A 202 -7.83 -15.10 43.13
C ALA A 202 -6.37 -14.72 42.82
N ALA A 203 -5.44 -15.65 43.03
CA ALA A 203 -4.05 -15.58 42.57
C ALA A 203 -3.86 -16.52 41.37
N ALA A 204 -2.77 -16.33 40.61
CA ALA A 204 -2.50 -17.12 39.43
C ALA A 204 -2.27 -18.60 39.78
N LEU A 205 -2.70 -19.50 38.89
CA LEU A 205 -2.16 -20.85 38.80
C LEU A 205 -1.02 -20.85 37.77
N VAL A 206 0.17 -21.29 38.15
CA VAL A 206 1.35 -21.34 37.29
C VAL A 206 1.70 -22.78 36.96
N LEU A 207 1.72 -23.13 35.67
CA LEU A 207 2.21 -24.42 35.19
C LEU A 207 3.66 -24.25 34.74
N ASN A 208 4.60 -24.70 35.56
CA ASN A 208 6.03 -24.59 35.30
C ASN A 208 6.76 -25.89 35.66
N THR A 209 6.77 -26.81 34.70
CA THR A 209 7.45 -28.11 34.76
C THR A 209 8.93 -28.02 34.35
N GLY A 210 9.43 -26.82 34.06
CA GLY A 210 10.81 -26.58 33.61
C GLY A 210 11.01 -27.08 32.19
N ALA A 211 12.04 -27.89 31.95
CA ALA A 211 12.32 -28.44 30.63
C ALA A 211 11.38 -29.59 30.21
N ASN A 212 10.52 -30.09 31.10
CA ASN A 212 9.53 -31.11 30.74
C ASN A 212 8.29 -30.45 30.15
N ALA A 213 7.75 -31.04 29.07
CA ALA A 213 6.50 -30.58 28.48
C ALA A 213 5.28 -31.00 29.33
N ILE A 214 4.22 -30.22 29.21
CA ILE A 214 2.89 -30.51 29.75
C ILE A 214 2.05 -31.11 28.63
N GLY A 215 1.42 -32.26 28.86
CA GLY A 215 0.44 -32.84 27.94
C GLY A 215 -0.99 -32.54 28.39
N ASN A 216 -1.83 -32.02 27.50
CA ASN A 216 -3.25 -31.82 27.77
C ASN A 216 -4.10 -32.45 26.65
N GLN A 217 -4.78 -33.54 26.97
CA GLN A 217 -5.85 -34.15 26.17
C GLN A 217 -7.25 -33.83 26.73
N GLY A 218 -7.33 -33.36 27.98
CA GLY A 218 -8.57 -32.97 28.66
C GLY A 218 -8.88 -31.47 28.59
N LEU A 219 -9.43 -30.95 29.69
CA LEU A 219 -9.73 -29.52 29.85
C LEU A 219 -8.67 -28.83 30.71
N LEU A 220 -7.98 -27.85 30.14
CA LEU A 220 -7.24 -26.84 30.88
C LEU A 220 -8.02 -25.52 30.76
N GLU A 221 -8.36 -24.89 31.88
CA GLU A 221 -9.17 -23.68 31.87
C GLU A 221 -8.73 -22.62 32.87
N ASN A 222 -8.94 -21.36 32.50
CA ASN A 222 -8.87 -20.21 33.38
C ASN A 222 -10.29 -19.67 33.57
N THR A 223 -10.74 -19.65 34.82
CA THR A 223 -12.07 -19.12 35.20
C THR A 223 -11.95 -18.07 36.31
N GLY A 224 -10.76 -17.93 36.89
CA GLY A 224 -10.48 -17.08 38.04
C GLY A 224 -10.15 -15.63 37.68
N THR A 225 -10.00 -14.83 38.73
CA THR A 225 -9.51 -13.44 38.61
C THR A 225 -7.99 -13.37 38.66
N GLY A 226 -7.33 -14.43 39.15
CA GLY A 226 -5.87 -14.49 39.29
C GLY A 226 -5.12 -14.86 38.02
N GLY A 227 -5.78 -15.55 37.08
CA GLY A 227 -5.20 -15.96 35.80
C GLY A 227 -4.56 -17.36 35.81
N LEU A 228 -4.14 -17.80 34.63
CA LEU A 228 -3.39 -19.03 34.38
C LEU A 228 -2.12 -18.65 33.64
N THR A 229 -0.95 -19.02 34.18
CA THR A 229 0.33 -18.85 33.49
C THR A 229 0.85 -20.21 33.03
N ILE A 230 1.14 -20.34 31.74
CA ILE A 230 1.80 -21.49 31.13
C ILE A 230 3.25 -21.10 30.89
N ALA A 231 4.17 -21.64 31.68
CA ALA A 231 5.59 -21.29 31.66
C ALA A 231 6.49 -22.43 31.20
N SER A 232 5.91 -23.48 30.63
CA SER A 232 6.63 -24.60 30.03
C SER A 232 5.88 -25.06 28.79
N LEU A 233 6.61 -25.68 27.84
CA LEU A 233 6.03 -26.17 26.59
C LEU A 233 4.77 -26.99 26.86
N LEU A 234 3.72 -26.70 26.11
CA LEU A 234 2.41 -27.26 26.33
C LEU A 234 1.88 -27.92 25.06
N TYR A 235 1.80 -29.25 25.07
CA TYR A 235 1.12 -30.04 24.06
C TYR A 235 -0.39 -30.02 24.29
N GLN A 236 -1.11 -29.16 23.57
CA GLN A 236 -2.56 -29.03 23.59
C GLN A 236 -3.22 -29.89 22.53
N ASP A 237 -3.67 -31.08 22.92
CA ASP A 237 -4.49 -31.98 22.09
C ASP A 237 -5.96 -32.01 22.51
N GLY A 238 -6.28 -31.45 23.69
CA GLY A 238 -7.62 -31.30 24.24
C GLY A 238 -8.19 -29.89 24.02
N ARG A 239 -8.67 -29.28 25.11
CA ARG A 239 -9.24 -27.93 25.09
C ARG A 239 -8.55 -27.02 26.10
N LEU A 240 -8.11 -25.86 25.64
CA LEU A 240 -7.68 -24.72 26.45
C LEU A 240 -8.78 -23.66 26.44
N LEU A 241 -9.33 -23.32 27.60
CA LEU A 241 -10.48 -22.41 27.71
C LEU A 241 -10.18 -21.24 28.67
N ASP A 242 -10.18 -20.02 28.16
CA ASP A 242 -10.08 -18.81 28.96
C ASP A 242 -11.44 -18.10 29.07
N THR A 243 -12.02 -18.14 30.26
CA THR A 243 -13.27 -17.43 30.61
C THR A 243 -13.10 -16.52 31.82
N GLY A 244 -11.87 -16.46 32.36
CA GLY A 244 -11.54 -15.69 33.55
C GLY A 244 -11.40 -14.21 33.25
N THR A 245 -11.29 -13.44 34.33
CA THR A 245 -10.96 -12.00 34.24
C THR A 245 -9.48 -11.74 34.52
N GLY A 246 -8.80 -12.69 35.16
CA GLY A 246 -7.33 -12.74 35.14
C GLY A 246 -6.85 -13.27 33.80
N ALA A 247 -5.67 -12.86 33.35
CA ALA A 247 -5.16 -13.25 32.04
C ALA A 247 -4.73 -14.72 31.96
N LEU A 248 -4.94 -15.34 30.79
CA LEU A 248 -4.19 -16.52 30.35
C LEU A 248 -2.84 -16.04 29.81
N THR A 249 -1.76 -16.22 30.55
CA THR A 249 -0.40 -15.78 30.15
C THR A 249 0.40 -16.96 29.60
N LEU A 250 0.95 -16.81 28.40
CA LEU A 250 1.75 -17.81 27.71
C LEU A 250 3.22 -17.35 27.68
N ASP A 251 4.01 -17.84 28.64
CA ASP A 251 5.46 -17.62 28.74
C ASP A 251 6.26 -18.72 28.01
N ALA A 252 5.56 -19.66 27.37
CA ALA A 252 6.09 -20.77 26.60
C ALA A 252 5.10 -21.16 25.49
N ASP A 253 5.57 -21.97 24.55
CA ASP A 253 4.77 -22.39 23.40
C ASP A 253 3.62 -23.33 23.77
N VAL A 254 2.53 -23.14 23.06
CA VAL A 254 1.29 -23.91 23.09
C VAL A 254 1.09 -24.50 21.70
N GLU A 255 1.35 -25.79 21.54
CA GLU A 255 1.28 -26.48 20.26
C GLU A 255 0.45 -27.77 20.34
N GLY A 256 -0.15 -28.21 19.24
CA GLY A 256 -0.87 -29.49 19.20
C GLY A 256 -2.11 -29.51 18.33
N LEU A 257 -2.93 -30.55 18.50
CA LEU A 257 -4.12 -30.80 17.68
C LEU A 257 -5.42 -30.22 18.26
N GLY A 258 -5.35 -29.70 19.48
CA GLY A 258 -6.48 -29.22 20.27
C GLY A 258 -6.93 -27.82 19.90
N THR A 259 -7.75 -27.24 20.77
CA THR A 259 -8.39 -25.93 20.55
C THR A 259 -8.07 -24.94 21.67
N LEU A 260 -8.12 -23.65 21.33
CA LEU A 260 -8.10 -22.54 22.28
C LEU A 260 -9.38 -21.74 22.13
N THR A 261 -10.01 -21.36 23.24
CA THR A 261 -11.12 -20.38 23.24
C THR A 261 -10.83 -19.26 24.24
N VAL A 262 -10.81 -18.02 23.76
CA VAL A 262 -10.75 -16.80 24.58
C VAL A 262 -12.14 -16.17 24.60
N ALA A 263 -12.84 -16.29 25.72
CA ALA A 263 -14.22 -15.85 25.87
C ALA A 263 -14.34 -14.32 26.02
N LYS A 264 -15.58 -13.84 26.07
CA LYS A 264 -15.90 -12.43 26.27
C LYS A 264 -15.29 -11.91 27.59
N GLY A 265 -14.51 -10.84 27.51
CA GLY A 265 -13.87 -10.21 28.67
C GLY A 265 -12.58 -10.90 29.13
N ALA A 266 -12.24 -12.05 28.55
CA ALA A 266 -11.02 -12.77 28.83
C ALA A 266 -9.87 -12.26 27.95
N VAL A 267 -8.63 -12.46 28.43
CA VAL A 267 -7.42 -11.96 27.76
C VAL A 267 -6.35 -13.04 27.79
N ALA A 268 -5.99 -13.54 26.60
CA ALA A 268 -4.77 -14.31 26.40
C ALA A 268 -3.61 -13.39 26.07
N VAL A 269 -2.49 -13.55 26.77
CA VAL A 269 -1.27 -12.74 26.62
C VAL A 269 -0.14 -13.64 26.14
N LEU A 270 0.43 -13.30 24.99
CA LEU A 270 1.68 -13.87 24.49
C LEU A 270 2.83 -13.11 25.16
N ASN A 271 3.70 -13.84 25.86
CA ASN A 271 4.87 -13.28 26.51
C ASN A 271 6.11 -14.14 26.22
N ILE A 272 6.63 -14.00 25.00
CA ILE A 272 7.66 -14.87 24.42
C ILE A 272 7.15 -16.31 24.29
N GLY A 273 5.84 -16.46 24.09
CA GLY A 273 5.17 -17.74 23.87
C GLY A 273 4.37 -17.73 22.57
N GLY A 274 4.32 -18.87 21.90
CA GLY A 274 3.52 -19.08 20.70
C GLY A 274 2.22 -19.83 20.94
N ILE A 275 1.23 -19.61 20.07
CA ILE A 275 0.09 -20.50 19.88
C ILE A 275 0.18 -21.07 18.46
N SER A 276 0.39 -22.37 18.33
CA SER A 276 0.43 -23.08 17.05
C SER A 276 -0.43 -24.33 17.10
N LEU A 277 -1.73 -24.16 16.85
CA LEU A 277 -2.72 -25.23 16.94
C LEU A 277 -3.25 -25.63 15.56
N ASN A 278 -3.41 -26.94 15.35
CA ASN A 278 -4.11 -27.46 14.18
C ASN A 278 -5.64 -27.42 14.35
N GLY A 279 -6.13 -27.38 15.58
CA GLY A 279 -7.52 -27.06 15.86
C GLY A 279 -7.78 -25.55 15.79
N VAL A 280 -9.06 -25.18 15.90
CA VAL A 280 -9.48 -23.78 15.80
C VAL A 280 -9.12 -23.00 17.07
N ILE A 281 -8.58 -21.80 16.87
CA ILE A 281 -8.42 -20.77 17.90
C ILE A 281 -9.61 -19.83 17.79
N THR A 282 -10.46 -19.77 18.82
CA THR A 282 -11.64 -18.91 18.84
C THR A 282 -11.43 -17.72 19.77
N VAL A 283 -11.55 -16.50 19.25
CA VAL A 283 -11.58 -15.26 20.03
C VAL A 283 -13.00 -14.74 19.99
N ALA A 284 -13.76 -14.92 21.08
CA ALA A 284 -15.16 -14.50 21.14
C ALA A 284 -15.29 -12.96 21.12
N SER A 285 -16.50 -12.47 20.86
CA SER A 285 -16.76 -11.03 20.90
C SER A 285 -16.45 -10.44 22.28
N GLY A 286 -15.55 -9.46 22.31
CA GLY A 286 -15.00 -8.86 23.53
C GLY A 286 -13.91 -9.68 24.22
N GLY A 287 -13.49 -10.82 23.67
CA GLY A 287 -12.26 -11.52 24.04
C GLY A 287 -11.04 -10.91 23.34
N LYS A 288 -9.85 -11.12 23.91
CA LYS A 288 -8.61 -10.50 23.40
C LYS A 288 -7.43 -11.47 23.41
N ILE A 289 -6.67 -11.52 22.32
CA ILE A 289 -5.28 -12.01 22.30
C ILE A 289 -4.38 -10.79 22.23
N ALA A 290 -3.30 -10.74 23.02
CA ALA A 290 -2.39 -9.60 23.07
C ALA A 290 -0.93 -10.06 23.14
N THR A 291 -0.03 -9.38 22.42
CA THR A 291 1.41 -9.48 22.69
C THR A 291 1.80 -8.65 23.90
N THR A 292 2.97 -8.94 24.48
CA THR A 292 3.53 -8.14 25.58
C THR A 292 4.40 -7.02 25.02
N SER A 293 4.21 -5.79 25.52
CA SER A 293 4.99 -4.63 25.05
C SER A 293 6.48 -4.84 25.32
N GLY A 294 7.32 -4.54 24.33
CA GLY A 294 8.76 -4.76 24.39
C GLY A 294 9.22 -6.13 23.85
N ASN A 295 8.30 -7.06 23.57
CA ASN A 295 8.64 -8.33 22.92
C ASN A 295 8.88 -8.11 21.43
N THR A 296 10.11 -7.77 21.05
CA THR A 296 10.48 -7.46 19.65
C THR A 296 11.15 -8.63 18.92
N ALA A 297 11.04 -9.85 19.47
CA ALA A 297 11.69 -11.01 18.86
C ALA A 297 10.92 -11.44 17.59
N ALA A 298 11.64 -11.38 16.47
CA ALA A 298 11.23 -11.86 15.16
C ALA A 298 11.62 -13.34 14.96
N VAL A 299 10.99 -14.01 14.00
CA VAL A 299 11.34 -15.37 13.58
C VAL A 299 12.69 -15.37 12.86
N GLY A 300 13.63 -16.18 13.34
CA GLY A 300 14.95 -16.30 12.70
C GLY A 300 14.91 -17.02 11.33
N ALA A 301 15.99 -16.91 10.54
CA ALA A 301 16.13 -17.39 9.16
C ALA A 301 15.88 -18.90 8.89
N ASN A 302 15.60 -19.71 9.92
CA ASN A 302 15.24 -21.13 9.79
C ASN A 302 13.83 -21.43 10.35
N ASN A 303 12.95 -20.43 10.41
CA ASN A 303 11.69 -20.49 11.15
C ASN A 303 11.90 -20.90 12.62
N ALA A 304 13.01 -20.45 13.21
CA ALA A 304 13.27 -20.65 14.63
C ALA A 304 12.33 -19.74 15.41
N TYR A 305 11.34 -20.33 16.08
CA TYR A 305 10.32 -19.63 16.85
C TYR A 305 10.96 -18.93 18.05
N VAL A 306 11.12 -17.61 17.93
CA VAL A 306 11.58 -16.75 19.03
C VAL A 306 10.60 -15.59 19.09
N GLY A 307 9.86 -15.46 20.19
CA GLY A 307 8.92 -14.35 20.42
C GLY A 307 7.46 -14.76 20.46
N ASP A 308 6.58 -13.78 20.24
CA ASP A 308 5.13 -13.98 20.29
C ASP A 308 4.67 -14.52 18.92
N VAL A 309 4.16 -15.75 18.89
CA VAL A 309 3.77 -16.43 17.64
C VAL A 309 2.27 -16.75 17.66
N LEU A 310 1.61 -16.58 16.51
CA LEU A 310 0.24 -17.00 16.32
C LEU A 310 0.08 -17.72 14.98
N SER A 311 -0.30 -18.99 15.03
CA SER A 311 -0.37 -19.89 13.88
C SER A 311 -1.59 -20.81 13.94
N GLY A 312 -2.18 -21.08 12.77
CA GLY A 312 -3.33 -21.97 12.61
C GLY A 312 -4.58 -21.29 12.02
N THR A 313 -5.75 -21.86 12.29
CA THR A 313 -7.05 -21.29 11.90
C THR A 313 -7.65 -20.51 13.06
N ILE A 314 -7.94 -19.23 12.85
CA ILE A 314 -8.42 -18.33 13.91
C ILE A 314 -9.79 -17.77 13.54
N GLU A 315 -10.79 -18.02 14.39
CA GLU A 315 -12.10 -17.37 14.31
C GLU A 315 -12.13 -16.19 15.28
N ASN A 316 -12.04 -14.97 14.75
CA ASN A 316 -11.90 -13.76 15.54
C ASN A 316 -13.16 -12.90 15.51
N ALA A 317 -13.97 -12.96 16.56
CA ALA A 317 -15.04 -11.99 16.81
C ALA A 317 -14.64 -10.87 17.78
N GLY A 318 -13.43 -10.95 18.35
CA GLY A 318 -12.87 -10.03 19.34
C GLY A 318 -11.68 -9.23 18.82
N THR A 319 -10.58 -9.20 19.54
CA THR A 319 -9.40 -8.41 19.14
C THR A 319 -8.11 -9.22 19.25
N ILE A 320 -7.29 -9.18 18.21
CA ILE A 320 -5.88 -9.54 18.28
C ILE A 320 -5.10 -8.21 18.33
N ALA A 321 -4.36 -7.98 19.40
CA ALA A 321 -3.68 -6.70 19.64
C ALA A 321 -2.17 -6.89 19.72
N VAL A 322 -1.45 -6.27 18.80
CA VAL A 322 0.00 -6.17 18.83
C VAL A 322 0.36 -4.92 19.63
N ALA A 323 0.81 -5.12 20.87
CA ALA A 323 1.18 -4.05 21.78
C ALA A 323 2.30 -3.16 21.22
N ASN A 324 2.47 -1.97 21.79
CA ASN A 324 3.50 -1.04 21.36
C ASN A 324 4.91 -1.63 21.52
N ASN A 325 5.79 -1.38 20.54
CA ASN A 325 7.15 -1.92 20.50
C ASN A 325 7.20 -3.44 20.69
N SER A 326 6.29 -4.17 20.05
CA SER A 326 6.37 -5.62 20.00
C SER A 326 6.15 -6.15 18.59
N THR A 327 6.51 -7.40 18.40
CA THR A 327 6.37 -8.15 17.15
C THR A 327 5.39 -9.29 17.39
N LEU A 328 4.36 -9.40 16.55
CA LEU A 328 3.56 -10.61 16.42
C LEU A 328 3.99 -11.35 15.16
N ASN A 329 4.45 -12.58 15.32
CA ASN A 329 4.81 -13.45 14.20
C ASN A 329 3.57 -14.25 13.78
N LEU A 330 3.09 -14.05 12.57
CA LEU A 330 1.81 -14.57 12.06
C LEU A 330 1.98 -15.54 10.89
N ASN A 331 1.44 -16.75 11.06
CA ASN A 331 1.25 -17.75 10.00
C ASN A 331 -0.14 -18.38 10.18
N ALA A 332 -1.17 -17.62 9.82
CA ALA A 332 -2.54 -18.00 10.13
C ALA A 332 -3.55 -17.57 9.07
N SER A 333 -4.66 -18.31 9.02
CA SER A 333 -5.91 -17.83 8.42
C SER A 333 -6.77 -17.20 9.51
N VAL A 334 -6.89 -15.87 9.50
CA VAL A 334 -7.65 -15.09 10.47
C VAL A 334 -9.02 -14.73 9.89
N TYR A 335 -10.09 -15.32 10.40
CA TYR A 335 -11.47 -15.03 10.02
C TYR A 335 -12.10 -14.05 10.99
N ASN A 336 -12.06 -12.76 10.67
CA ASN A 336 -12.69 -11.74 11.47
C ASN A 336 -14.21 -11.68 11.22
N SER A 337 -14.99 -11.51 12.28
CA SER A 337 -16.45 -11.36 12.20
C SER A 337 -16.96 -10.36 13.24
N GLY A 338 -18.07 -9.67 12.95
CA GLY A 338 -18.63 -8.67 13.88
C GLY A 338 -17.64 -7.55 14.18
N ALA A 339 -17.22 -7.41 15.44
CA ALA A 339 -16.21 -6.44 15.89
C ALA A 339 -14.77 -7.00 15.85
N GLY A 340 -14.57 -8.15 15.21
CA GLY A 340 -13.29 -8.81 14.98
C GLY A 340 -12.29 -7.90 14.28
N GLY A 341 -11.08 -7.79 14.84
CA GLY A 341 -9.97 -7.11 14.17
C GLY A 341 -8.59 -7.47 14.71
N LEU A 342 -7.58 -7.12 13.92
CA LEU A 342 -6.17 -7.09 14.27
C LEU A 342 -5.75 -5.63 14.46
N SER A 343 -4.91 -5.32 15.44
CA SER A 343 -4.49 -3.94 15.70
C SER A 343 -3.01 -3.84 16.01
N LEU A 344 -2.33 -2.87 15.40
CA LEU A 344 -0.91 -2.55 15.61
C LEU A 344 -0.80 -1.14 16.22
N ALA A 345 0.03 -0.99 17.24
CA ALA A 345 0.14 0.21 18.06
C ALA A 345 1.58 0.74 18.10
N GLY A 346 2.18 1.03 16.94
CA GLY A 346 3.61 1.29 16.80
C GLY A 346 4.40 -0.01 16.95
N SER A 347 4.02 -1.01 16.17
CA SER A 347 4.45 -2.40 16.35
C SER A 347 4.55 -3.15 15.03
N THR A 348 5.12 -4.36 15.08
CA THR A 348 5.40 -5.17 13.89
C THR A 348 4.47 -6.37 13.82
N LEU A 349 3.93 -6.64 12.63
CA LEU A 349 3.34 -7.90 12.25
C LEU A 349 4.27 -8.58 11.25
N GLU A 350 4.99 -9.60 11.69
CA GLU A 350 5.89 -10.36 10.82
C GLU A 350 5.17 -11.57 10.23
N VAL A 351 5.17 -11.69 8.92
CA VAL A 351 4.57 -12.81 8.19
C VAL A 351 5.64 -13.87 7.89
N PHE A 352 5.34 -15.13 8.20
CA PHE A 352 6.29 -16.22 8.01
C PHE A 352 5.66 -17.51 7.43
N ASN A 353 6.51 -18.45 7.03
CA ASN A 353 6.20 -19.79 6.55
C ASN A 353 5.11 -19.87 5.45
N ASN A 354 5.32 -19.16 4.33
CA ASN A 354 4.47 -19.03 3.14
C ASN A 354 3.27 -18.08 3.25
N GLY A 355 3.04 -17.45 4.41
CA GLY A 355 2.13 -16.31 4.46
C GLY A 355 1.07 -16.33 5.54
N ALA A 356 0.29 -15.25 5.56
CA ALA A 356 -0.91 -15.10 6.38
C ALA A 356 -2.08 -14.64 5.51
N SER A 357 -3.30 -14.97 5.92
CA SER A 357 -4.52 -14.49 5.27
C SER A 357 -5.46 -13.88 6.31
N VAL A 358 -5.97 -12.69 6.04
CA VAL A 358 -6.91 -11.99 6.94
C VAL A 358 -8.22 -11.76 6.21
N TYR A 359 -9.32 -12.27 6.76
CA TYR A 359 -10.65 -12.24 6.14
C TYR A 359 -11.61 -11.36 6.94
N GLY A 360 -12.23 -10.38 6.28
CA GLY A 360 -13.22 -9.50 6.90
C GLY A 360 -12.67 -8.67 8.06
N GLY A 361 -13.54 -7.87 8.68
CA GLY A 361 -13.14 -6.99 9.78
C GLY A 361 -12.07 -5.97 9.37
N THR A 362 -11.24 -5.57 10.34
CA THR A 362 -10.19 -4.56 10.12
C THR A 362 -8.82 -5.04 10.59
N VAL A 363 -7.77 -4.61 9.91
CA VAL A 363 -6.40 -4.54 10.40
C VAL A 363 -6.09 -3.07 10.63
N THR A 364 -6.10 -2.64 11.88
CA THR A 364 -5.93 -1.22 12.23
C THR A 364 -4.48 -0.96 12.61
N LEU A 365 -3.78 -0.19 11.79
CA LEU A 365 -2.49 0.41 12.10
C LEU A 365 -2.74 1.72 12.83
N SER A 366 -2.11 1.95 13.97
CA SER A 366 -2.21 3.24 14.67
C SER A 366 -1.65 4.40 13.80
N ASN A 367 -1.93 5.65 14.15
CA ASN A 367 -1.32 6.83 13.51
C ASN A 367 0.17 6.98 13.86
N SER A 368 1.00 6.02 13.45
CA SER A 368 2.41 5.91 13.79
C SER A 368 3.21 5.38 12.59
N ALA A 369 4.34 6.02 12.29
CA ALA A 369 5.26 5.53 11.27
C ALA A 369 6.00 4.23 11.71
N GLN A 370 5.84 3.81 12.96
CA GLN A 370 6.48 2.60 13.50
C GLN A 370 5.64 1.35 13.30
N ASN A 371 4.40 1.43 12.79
CA ASN A 371 3.72 0.21 12.41
C ASN A 371 4.42 -0.39 11.20
N LEU A 372 4.71 -1.68 11.28
CA LEU A 372 5.36 -2.42 10.21
C LEU A 372 4.60 -3.73 9.98
N ILE A 373 4.34 -4.04 8.72
CA ILE A 373 3.97 -5.38 8.29
C ILE A 373 5.10 -5.85 7.38
N ASP A 374 5.85 -6.86 7.80
CA ASP A 374 7.03 -7.36 7.11
C ASP A 374 7.02 -8.88 6.96
N SER A 375 8.08 -9.43 6.40
CA SER A 375 8.28 -10.86 6.23
C SER A 375 9.58 -11.32 6.88
N ASN A 376 9.64 -12.57 7.30
CA ASN A 376 10.88 -13.10 7.88
C ASN A 376 11.94 -13.48 6.82
N LEU A 377 11.51 -13.76 5.56
CA LEU A 377 12.32 -14.27 4.45
C LEU A 377 11.64 -13.94 3.10
N GLU A 378 12.30 -14.27 1.98
CA GLU A 378 11.70 -14.26 0.64
C GLU A 378 10.51 -15.23 0.49
N GLY A 379 9.60 -14.96 -0.45
CA GLY A 379 8.48 -15.86 -0.79
C GLY A 379 7.23 -15.74 0.08
N GLN A 380 7.21 -14.85 1.07
CA GLN A 380 6.10 -14.72 2.00
C GLN A 380 5.02 -13.81 1.43
N GLN A 381 3.76 -14.17 1.66
CA GLN A 381 2.61 -13.40 1.16
C GLN A 381 1.65 -13.03 2.30
N LEU A 382 1.29 -11.75 2.40
CA LEU A 382 0.10 -11.33 3.12
C LEU A 382 -1.08 -11.25 2.14
N SER A 383 -2.09 -12.09 2.36
CA SER A 383 -3.33 -12.06 1.58
C SER A 383 -4.42 -11.32 2.34
N ASP A 384 -4.73 -10.12 1.90
CA ASP A 384 -5.73 -9.26 2.51
C ASP A 384 -7.10 -9.43 1.85
N TYR A 385 -8.06 -9.93 2.64
CA TYR A 385 -9.49 -9.96 2.32
C TYR A 385 -10.29 -9.12 3.33
N ALA A 386 -9.60 -8.26 4.10
CA ALA A 386 -10.13 -7.41 5.14
C ALA A 386 -9.97 -5.93 4.74
N THR A 387 -10.04 -5.03 5.72
CA THR A 387 -9.74 -3.61 5.54
C THR A 387 -8.52 -3.24 6.39
N ILE A 388 -7.38 -2.99 5.75
CA ILE A 388 -6.18 -2.45 6.38
C ILE A 388 -6.25 -0.92 6.38
N ASN A 389 -6.30 -0.31 7.55
CA ASN A 389 -6.37 1.15 7.71
C ASN A 389 -5.22 1.68 8.56
N GLY A 390 -4.86 2.95 8.39
CA GLY A 390 -3.94 3.68 9.26
C GLY A 390 -2.63 4.08 8.58
N ALA A 391 -1.55 4.10 9.36
CA ALA A 391 -0.24 4.59 8.95
C ALA A 391 0.88 3.59 9.22
N GLY A 392 2.03 3.75 8.55
CA GLY A 392 3.21 2.90 8.74
C GLY A 392 3.78 2.37 7.43
N THR A 393 4.31 1.15 7.46
CA THR A 393 4.89 0.49 6.29
C THR A 393 4.34 -0.93 6.14
N ILE A 394 3.96 -1.29 4.92
CA ILE A 394 3.63 -2.65 4.50
C ILE A 394 4.70 -3.07 3.49
N GLY A 395 5.43 -4.12 3.82
CA GLY A 395 6.52 -4.64 3.02
C GLY A 395 7.90 -4.23 3.49
N ASP A 396 8.87 -5.07 3.13
CA ASP A 396 10.29 -5.01 3.49
C ASP A 396 11.19 -5.28 2.27
N SER A 397 10.65 -5.14 1.06
CA SER A 397 11.24 -5.56 -0.23
C SER A 397 11.23 -7.06 -0.53
N TRP A 398 10.62 -7.89 0.32
CA TRP A 398 10.43 -9.32 0.10
C TRP A 398 8.98 -9.78 0.31
N LEU A 399 8.25 -9.19 1.26
CA LEU A 399 6.84 -9.47 1.49
C LEU A 399 6.03 -9.14 0.24
N ARG A 400 5.28 -10.12 -0.25
CA ARG A 400 4.25 -9.90 -1.26
C ARG A 400 2.93 -9.51 -0.62
N LEU A 401 2.41 -8.35 -0.99
CA LEU A 401 1.05 -7.95 -0.65
C LEU A 401 0.08 -8.39 -1.75
N TYR A 402 -0.91 -9.21 -1.39
CA TYR A 402 -2.06 -9.52 -2.24
C TYR A 402 -3.34 -8.95 -1.65
N VAL A 403 -3.89 -7.90 -2.26
CA VAL A 403 -5.20 -7.33 -1.90
C VAL A 403 -6.28 -7.99 -2.75
N ALA A 404 -7.09 -8.83 -2.13
CA ALA A 404 -8.15 -9.57 -2.81
C ALA A 404 -9.31 -8.64 -3.26
N PRO A 405 -10.27 -9.11 -4.08
CA PRO A 405 -11.38 -8.26 -4.57
C PRO A 405 -12.23 -7.60 -3.48
N THR A 406 -12.28 -8.17 -2.27
CA THR A 406 -12.96 -7.59 -1.11
C THR A 406 -12.01 -6.87 -0.15
N GLY A 407 -10.70 -7.00 -0.39
CA GLY A 407 -9.65 -6.37 0.39
C GLY A 407 -9.61 -4.86 0.14
N VAL A 408 -9.26 -4.11 1.18
CA VAL A 408 -9.09 -2.66 1.12
C VAL A 408 -7.83 -2.30 1.88
N VAL A 409 -6.95 -1.50 1.28
CA VAL A 409 -5.87 -0.82 1.98
C VAL A 409 -6.13 0.68 1.92
N ASN A 410 -6.27 1.36 3.06
CA ASN A 410 -6.58 2.78 3.11
C ASN A 410 -5.61 3.53 4.05
N ALA A 411 -4.83 4.43 3.46
CA ALA A 411 -4.08 5.43 4.21
C ALA A 411 -5.05 6.54 4.67
N ASP A 412 -5.67 6.35 5.84
CA ASP A 412 -6.72 7.24 6.37
C ASP A 412 -6.23 8.22 7.46
N ASP A 413 -4.96 8.09 7.86
CA ASP A 413 -4.39 8.82 8.96
C ASP A 413 -3.59 10.09 8.54
N SER A 414 -3.11 10.83 9.54
CA SER A 414 -2.28 12.02 9.32
C SER A 414 -0.79 11.71 9.09
N VAL A 415 -0.32 10.55 9.56
CA VAL A 415 0.96 9.96 9.17
C VAL A 415 0.72 9.10 7.93
N GLY A 416 1.67 9.11 6.99
CA GLY A 416 1.53 8.37 5.74
C GLY A 416 1.64 6.86 5.90
N LEU A 417 1.06 6.14 4.94
CA LEU A 417 1.27 4.71 4.73
C LEU A 417 2.22 4.51 3.55
N THR A 418 3.14 3.55 3.66
CA THR A 418 4.02 3.15 2.55
C THR A 418 3.81 1.68 2.24
N ILE A 419 3.63 1.34 0.96
CA ILE A 419 3.69 -0.02 0.44
C ILE A 419 5.05 -0.17 -0.26
N VAL A 420 5.86 -1.10 0.20
CA VAL A 420 7.18 -1.42 -0.34
C VAL A 420 7.08 -2.77 -1.05
N GLY A 421 6.99 -2.74 -2.38
CA GLY A 421 6.88 -3.97 -3.15
C GLY A 421 8.13 -4.83 -3.11
N ASP A 422 7.94 -6.13 -3.32
CA ASP A 422 9.03 -7.08 -3.56
C ASP A 422 9.85 -6.64 -4.78
N SER A 423 11.07 -6.17 -4.53
CA SER A 423 11.96 -5.65 -5.57
C SER A 423 13.04 -6.65 -5.96
N SER A 424 13.39 -7.59 -5.08
CA SER A 424 14.52 -8.50 -5.28
C SER A 424 14.12 -9.76 -6.03
N ALA A 425 12.99 -10.39 -5.67
CA ALA A 425 12.56 -11.63 -6.31
C ALA A 425 11.75 -11.37 -7.60
N VAL A 426 11.06 -10.24 -7.70
CA VAL A 426 10.44 -9.76 -8.96
C VAL A 426 11.51 -9.48 -10.02
N ALA A 427 12.61 -8.79 -9.68
CA ALA A 427 13.70 -8.53 -10.62
C ALA A 427 14.41 -9.83 -11.08
N ALA A 428 14.42 -10.86 -10.22
CA ALA A 428 14.93 -12.19 -10.56
C ALA A 428 13.94 -13.05 -11.36
N GLY A 429 12.68 -12.61 -11.51
CA GLY A 429 11.59 -13.36 -12.15
C GLY A 429 11.16 -14.61 -11.38
N SER A 430 11.55 -14.72 -10.11
CA SER A 430 11.19 -15.86 -9.26
C SER A 430 9.81 -15.69 -8.61
N GLU A 431 9.28 -14.47 -8.57
CA GLU A 431 8.03 -14.13 -7.88
C GLU A 431 7.19 -13.08 -8.62
N SER A 432 5.91 -13.00 -8.25
CA SER A 432 4.98 -11.96 -8.70
C SER A 432 5.12 -10.71 -7.83
N SER A 433 4.94 -9.54 -8.43
CA SER A 433 4.86 -8.27 -7.71
C SER A 433 3.69 -8.22 -6.73
N ASP A 434 3.68 -7.20 -5.88
CA ASP A 434 2.46 -6.80 -5.17
C ASP A 434 1.31 -6.67 -6.15
N TYR A 435 0.12 -7.06 -5.70
CA TYR A 435 -1.05 -7.15 -6.56
C TYR A 435 -2.32 -6.80 -5.81
N SER A 436 -3.12 -5.91 -6.38
CA SER A 436 -4.45 -5.57 -5.87
C SER A 436 -5.52 -5.84 -6.91
N ALA A 437 -6.46 -6.73 -6.56
CA ALA A 437 -7.77 -6.83 -7.20
C ALA A 437 -8.86 -6.06 -6.42
N GLY A 438 -8.53 -5.57 -5.23
CA GLY A 438 -9.42 -4.81 -4.34
C GLY A 438 -9.26 -3.30 -4.48
N THR A 439 -9.44 -2.58 -3.38
CA THR A 439 -9.24 -1.11 -3.35
C THR A 439 -7.96 -0.79 -2.58
N VAL A 440 -7.12 0.07 -3.13
CA VAL A 440 -5.99 0.67 -2.42
C VAL A 440 -6.13 2.18 -2.54
N GLU A 441 -6.27 2.88 -1.41
CA GLU A 441 -6.68 4.28 -1.41
C GLU A 441 -5.94 5.12 -0.37
N THR A 442 -5.95 6.44 -0.59
CA THR A 442 -5.58 7.45 0.40
C THR A 442 -6.76 8.37 0.64
N THR A 443 -7.23 8.39 1.89
CA THR A 443 -8.32 9.26 2.36
C THR A 443 -7.82 10.26 3.43
N GLY A 444 -6.68 9.96 4.06
CA GLY A 444 -6.04 10.74 5.11
C GLY A 444 -5.20 11.91 4.60
N ALA A 445 -4.63 12.66 5.55
CA ALA A 445 -3.73 13.77 5.25
C ALA A 445 -2.26 13.33 5.08
N GLY A 446 -1.90 12.14 5.58
CA GLY A 446 -0.54 11.60 5.51
C GLY A 446 -0.16 11.08 4.13
N GLY A 447 -1.14 10.71 3.30
CA GLY A 447 -0.91 10.16 1.96
C GLY A 447 -0.55 8.68 1.96
N LEU A 448 -0.55 8.10 0.76
CA LEU A 448 -0.09 6.74 0.48
C LEU A 448 1.10 6.81 -0.47
N THR A 449 2.20 6.15 -0.14
CA THR A 449 3.33 5.95 -1.06
C THR A 449 3.38 4.50 -1.48
N ILE A 450 3.46 4.23 -2.78
CA ILE A 450 3.72 2.90 -3.34
C ILE A 450 5.10 2.93 -3.99
N GLY A 451 5.98 2.01 -3.58
CA GLY A 451 7.29 1.79 -4.19
C GLY A 451 7.39 0.40 -4.83
N GLY A 452 8.19 0.30 -5.89
CA GLY A 452 8.39 -0.97 -6.62
C GLY A 452 7.27 -1.30 -7.62
N ALA A 453 7.35 -2.47 -8.25
CA ALA A 453 6.31 -2.92 -9.19
C ALA A 453 5.00 -3.22 -8.45
N PHE A 454 3.87 -2.78 -9.01
CA PHE A 454 2.56 -2.96 -8.39
C PHE A 454 1.49 -3.30 -9.44
N GLY A 455 0.89 -4.48 -9.33
CA GLY A 455 -0.20 -4.92 -10.19
C GLY A 455 -1.54 -4.36 -9.73
N ASN A 456 -2.21 -3.54 -10.55
CA ASN A 456 -3.53 -3.02 -10.22
C ASN A 456 -4.62 -3.57 -11.15
N ALA A 457 -5.46 -4.46 -10.61
CA ALA A 457 -6.66 -5.02 -11.24
C ALA A 457 -7.98 -4.53 -10.60
N GLY A 458 -7.88 -3.85 -9.47
CA GLY A 458 -9.00 -3.22 -8.79
C GLY A 458 -8.97 -1.71 -8.95
N TYR A 459 -8.93 -0.98 -7.83
CA TYR A 459 -8.92 0.48 -7.80
C TYR A 459 -7.73 1.03 -7.01
N LEU A 460 -7.02 1.99 -7.59
CA LEU A 460 -6.14 2.91 -6.88
C LEU A 460 -6.81 4.28 -6.78
N ILE A 461 -7.07 4.77 -5.57
CA ILE A 461 -7.88 5.98 -5.37
C ILE A 461 -7.12 7.01 -4.54
N ALA A 462 -7.04 8.25 -5.03
CA ALA A 462 -6.66 9.41 -4.25
C ALA A 462 -7.89 10.29 -3.99
N SER A 463 -8.39 10.32 -2.75
CA SER A 463 -9.56 11.12 -2.36
C SER A 463 -9.29 12.04 -1.17
N GLY A 464 -8.24 11.75 -0.40
CA GLY A 464 -7.80 12.51 0.77
C GLY A 464 -7.00 13.78 0.45
N ALA A 465 -6.59 14.46 1.52
CA ALA A 465 -5.72 15.64 1.43
C ALA A 465 -4.25 15.25 1.17
N GLY A 466 -3.83 14.05 1.57
CA GLY A 466 -2.54 13.48 1.22
C GLY A 466 -2.57 12.80 -0.14
N ALA A 467 -1.45 12.89 -0.88
CA ALA A 467 -1.35 12.33 -2.23
C ALA A 467 -1.19 10.80 -2.24
N LEU A 468 -1.62 10.17 -3.32
CA LEU A 468 -1.14 8.85 -3.75
C LEU A 468 0.17 9.08 -4.52
N THR A 469 1.29 8.75 -3.92
CA THR A 469 2.63 8.92 -4.52
C THR A 469 3.11 7.58 -5.05
N LEU A 470 3.43 7.52 -6.32
CA LEU A 470 4.09 6.40 -6.96
C LEU A 470 5.58 6.74 -7.03
N ASN A 471 6.41 6.06 -6.26
CA ASN A 471 7.84 6.39 -6.13
C ASN A 471 8.70 5.32 -6.82
N GLY A 472 9.15 5.61 -8.03
CA GLY A 472 9.81 4.64 -8.93
C GLY A 472 8.92 3.43 -9.25
N ALA A 473 7.63 3.51 -8.90
CA ALA A 473 6.72 2.40 -8.98
C ALA A 473 6.18 2.23 -10.39
N GLN A 474 6.00 0.97 -10.78
CA GLN A 474 5.46 0.59 -12.08
C GLN A 474 4.07 -0.01 -11.85
N VAL A 475 3.05 0.85 -11.87
CA VAL A 475 1.65 0.44 -11.76
C VAL A 475 1.19 -0.05 -13.12
N SER A 476 1.11 -1.37 -13.27
CA SER A 476 0.87 -2.01 -14.57
C SER A 476 0.12 -3.32 -14.49
N SER A 477 -0.25 -3.89 -15.65
CA SER A 477 -0.59 -5.31 -15.85
C SER A 477 -1.84 -5.90 -15.19
N GLY A 478 -2.61 -5.14 -14.40
CA GLY A 478 -3.83 -5.66 -13.78
C GLY A 478 -5.15 -5.26 -14.48
N GLY A 479 -5.15 -4.25 -15.36
CA GLY A 479 -6.38 -3.78 -16.03
C GLY A 479 -7.38 -3.11 -15.09
N GLY A 480 -6.91 -2.62 -13.94
CA GLY A 480 -7.68 -1.89 -12.94
C GLY A 480 -7.86 -0.42 -13.30
N VAL A 481 -8.23 0.38 -12.31
CA VAL A 481 -8.53 1.80 -12.44
C VAL A 481 -7.63 2.60 -11.52
N VAL A 482 -7.15 3.74 -12.00
CA VAL A 482 -6.55 4.77 -11.14
C VAL A 482 -7.47 5.99 -11.16
N GLU A 483 -7.79 6.55 -9.99
CA GLU A 483 -8.75 7.65 -9.88
C GLU A 483 -8.34 8.70 -8.86
N THR A 484 -8.53 9.97 -9.20
CA THR A 484 -8.58 11.06 -8.21
C THR A 484 -10.02 11.50 -7.99
N ILE A 485 -10.42 11.67 -6.74
CA ILE A 485 -11.77 12.11 -6.35
C ILE A 485 -11.67 13.46 -5.62
N GLY A 486 -12.52 14.42 -6.02
CA GLY A 486 -12.55 15.74 -5.38
C GLY A 486 -11.22 16.46 -5.56
N SER A 487 -10.54 16.78 -4.47
CA SER A 487 -9.21 17.43 -4.49
C SER A 487 -8.03 16.45 -4.39
N GLY A 488 -8.29 15.15 -4.52
CA GLY A 488 -7.24 14.14 -4.42
C GLY A 488 -6.15 14.31 -5.48
N SER A 489 -4.95 13.84 -5.16
CA SER A 489 -3.77 13.99 -6.01
C SER A 489 -3.04 12.67 -6.18
N VAL A 490 -2.66 12.35 -7.41
CA VAL A 490 -1.64 11.34 -7.71
C VAL A 490 -0.34 12.06 -8.06
N VAL A 491 0.78 11.56 -7.55
CA VAL A 491 2.13 12.07 -7.82
C VAL A 491 2.95 10.94 -8.42
N LEU A 492 3.52 11.20 -9.59
CA LEU A 492 4.54 10.37 -10.23
C LEU A 492 5.90 10.92 -9.78
N ASP A 493 6.68 10.11 -9.08
CA ASP A 493 7.99 10.49 -8.54
C ASP A 493 9.03 9.44 -8.92
N ASN A 494 10.26 9.88 -9.21
CA ASN A 494 11.40 9.03 -9.53
C ASN A 494 11.16 8.10 -10.75
N ASN A 495 10.59 8.63 -11.83
CA ASN A 495 10.29 7.91 -13.09
C ASN A 495 9.21 6.81 -12.88
N ALA A 496 8.11 7.19 -12.24
CA ALA A 496 7.01 6.28 -12.00
C ALA A 496 6.13 6.11 -13.25
N ALA A 497 5.48 4.96 -13.36
CA ALA A 497 4.62 4.65 -14.49
C ALA A 497 3.23 4.22 -14.05
N ILE A 498 2.23 4.76 -14.74
CA ILE A 498 0.88 4.21 -14.80
C ILE A 498 0.66 3.79 -16.25
N SER A 499 0.48 2.49 -16.47
CA SER A 499 0.22 1.93 -17.79
C SER A 499 -0.69 0.71 -17.70
N HIS A 500 -1.30 0.33 -18.82
CA HIS A 500 -2.09 -0.91 -18.93
C HIS A 500 -3.23 -1.03 -17.90
N GLN A 501 -3.78 0.11 -17.50
CA GLN A 501 -5.01 0.24 -16.75
C GLN A 501 -6.21 0.23 -17.72
N ALA A 502 -7.41 -0.03 -17.20
CA ALA A 502 -8.63 0.13 -18.00
C ALA A 502 -8.91 1.61 -18.31
N TYR A 503 -8.68 2.48 -17.32
CA TYR A 503 -8.69 3.94 -17.45
C TYR A 503 -8.03 4.61 -16.24
N LEU A 504 -7.56 5.84 -16.47
CA LEU A 504 -7.22 6.82 -15.44
C LEU A 504 -8.29 7.91 -15.43
N SER A 505 -8.92 8.16 -14.28
CA SER A 505 -9.94 9.21 -14.11
C SER A 505 -9.41 10.33 -13.22
N ILE A 506 -9.44 11.57 -13.71
CA ILE A 506 -9.06 12.76 -12.96
C ILE A 506 -10.33 13.59 -12.76
N SER A 507 -10.87 13.59 -11.54
CA SER A 507 -12.10 14.35 -11.25
C SER A 507 -11.86 15.86 -11.25
N SER A 508 -12.94 16.65 -11.27
CA SER A 508 -12.83 18.10 -11.16
C SER A 508 -12.23 18.51 -9.82
N GLY A 509 -11.09 19.22 -9.89
CA GLY A 509 -10.28 19.58 -8.72
C GLY A 509 -9.17 18.58 -8.40
N GLY A 510 -9.23 17.38 -8.99
CA GLY A 510 -8.23 16.33 -8.85
C GLY A 510 -6.97 16.64 -9.66
N LYS A 511 -5.85 16.04 -9.26
CA LYS A 511 -4.53 16.33 -9.84
C LYS A 511 -3.73 15.07 -10.12
N VAL A 512 -3.02 15.06 -11.23
CA VAL A 512 -1.92 14.12 -11.50
C VAL A 512 -0.69 14.95 -11.82
N GLY A 513 0.46 14.69 -11.22
CA GLY A 513 1.66 15.46 -11.56
C GLY A 513 2.96 14.72 -11.37
N THR A 514 3.97 15.13 -12.12
CA THR A 514 5.35 14.65 -12.00
C THR A 514 6.11 15.42 -10.92
N THR A 515 7.24 14.90 -10.44
CA THR A 515 8.18 15.68 -9.63
C THR A 515 9.35 16.20 -10.49
N SER A 516 10.04 17.23 -10.01
CA SER A 516 11.10 17.90 -10.78
C SER A 516 12.34 17.03 -10.92
N GLY A 517 12.86 16.86 -12.13
CA GLY A 517 14.07 16.08 -12.39
C GLY A 517 13.81 14.67 -12.91
N ASP A 518 12.54 14.27 -13.02
CA ASP A 518 12.15 12.97 -13.53
C ASP A 518 12.28 12.93 -15.06
N SER A 519 13.07 11.97 -15.54
CA SER A 519 13.37 11.83 -16.96
C SER A 519 12.31 11.04 -17.73
N LEU A 520 11.52 10.20 -17.04
CA LEU A 520 10.62 9.22 -17.64
C LEU A 520 9.45 8.88 -16.71
N ASP A 521 8.55 9.82 -16.45
CA ASP A 521 7.24 9.46 -15.89
C ASP A 521 6.31 9.01 -17.01
N VAL A 522 5.45 8.03 -16.75
CA VAL A 522 4.63 7.40 -17.81
C VAL A 522 3.15 7.42 -17.44
N LEU A 523 2.31 7.80 -18.41
CA LEU A 523 0.85 7.82 -18.34
C LEU A 523 0.27 7.24 -19.64
N GLU A 524 0.45 5.93 -19.80
CA GLU A 524 0.14 5.16 -21.03
C GLU A 524 -1.22 4.45 -20.92
N ASP A 525 -2.29 5.24 -20.79
CA ASP A 525 -3.66 4.73 -20.57
C ASP A 525 -4.73 5.62 -21.21
N LYS A 526 -5.97 5.11 -21.24
CA LYS A 526 -7.14 5.94 -21.50
C LYS A 526 -7.37 6.89 -20.35
N VAL A 527 -7.10 8.18 -20.57
CA VAL A 527 -7.26 9.21 -19.55
C VAL A 527 -8.58 9.97 -19.74
N LEU A 528 -9.37 10.06 -18.67
CA LEU A 528 -10.46 11.03 -18.55
C LEU A 528 -9.99 12.16 -17.63
N ASN A 529 -9.51 13.26 -18.22
CA ASN A 529 -9.02 14.42 -17.49
C ASN A 529 -10.12 15.49 -17.35
N ASN A 530 -10.73 15.61 -16.18
CA ASN A 530 -11.59 16.75 -15.81
C ASN A 530 -10.95 17.65 -14.74
N GLY A 531 -9.71 17.35 -14.34
CA GLY A 531 -8.93 18.08 -13.35
C GLY A 531 -7.72 18.73 -13.98
N THR A 532 -6.54 18.52 -13.39
CA THR A 532 -5.27 19.06 -13.89
C THR A 532 -4.21 17.98 -13.94
N VAL A 533 -3.52 17.89 -15.07
CA VAL A 533 -2.23 17.18 -15.19
C VAL A 533 -1.12 18.23 -15.15
N THR A 534 -0.09 18.02 -14.34
CA THR A 534 1.04 18.96 -14.23
C THR A 534 2.36 18.26 -14.52
N VAL A 535 3.12 18.77 -15.49
CA VAL A 535 4.51 18.34 -15.72
C VAL A 535 5.45 19.36 -15.08
N ALA A 536 6.21 18.91 -14.10
CA ALA A 536 7.15 19.75 -13.36
C ALA A 536 8.31 20.26 -14.24
N ASN A 537 8.97 21.31 -13.76
CA ASN A 537 10.18 21.84 -14.38
C ASN A 537 11.28 20.77 -14.42
N ASN A 538 12.00 20.65 -15.54
CA ASN A 538 13.06 19.64 -15.74
C ASN A 538 12.54 18.19 -15.70
N SER A 539 11.33 17.95 -16.22
CA SER A 539 10.72 16.62 -16.23
C SER A 539 10.03 16.30 -17.55
N THR A 540 9.93 15.01 -17.86
CA THR A 540 9.24 14.51 -19.06
C THR A 540 8.15 13.51 -18.67
N LEU A 541 6.94 13.75 -19.19
CA LEU A 541 5.80 12.82 -19.09
C LEU A 541 5.61 12.10 -20.43
N VAL A 542 5.67 10.78 -20.43
CA VAL A 542 5.37 9.93 -21.58
C VAL A 542 3.89 9.62 -21.61
N VAL A 543 3.26 9.78 -22.78
CA VAL A 543 1.81 9.60 -22.97
C VAL A 543 1.53 8.77 -24.22
N ASP A 544 0.34 8.16 -24.25
CA ASP A 544 -0.21 7.54 -25.44
C ASP A 544 -1.76 7.59 -25.47
N ASP A 545 -2.33 6.83 -26.40
CA ASP A 545 -3.76 6.56 -26.57
C ASP A 545 -4.66 7.82 -26.62
N HIS A 546 -5.83 7.76 -25.98
CA HIS A 546 -6.87 8.79 -26.04
C HIS A 546 -7.04 9.46 -24.70
N TRP A 547 -6.92 10.78 -24.69
CA TRP A 547 -7.27 11.63 -23.56
C TRP A 547 -8.60 12.32 -23.86
N THR A 548 -9.53 12.20 -22.94
CA THR A 548 -10.86 12.81 -23.00
C THR A 548 -11.07 13.74 -21.81
N GLY A 549 -12.02 14.67 -21.92
CA GLY A 549 -12.39 15.56 -20.82
C GLY A 549 -11.81 16.97 -20.98
N ALA A 550 -12.35 17.92 -20.22
CA ALA A 550 -12.05 19.34 -20.39
C ALA A 550 -11.00 19.87 -19.40
N GLY A 551 -10.24 18.97 -18.77
CA GLY A 551 -9.19 19.29 -17.81
C GLY A 551 -7.96 19.92 -18.47
N ALA A 552 -7.11 20.55 -17.65
CA ALA A 552 -5.89 21.20 -18.09
C ALA A 552 -4.68 20.26 -18.08
N VAL A 553 -3.69 20.53 -18.92
CA VAL A 553 -2.34 19.93 -18.90
C VAL A 553 -1.31 21.06 -18.87
N ASP A 554 -0.63 21.24 -17.74
CA ASP A 554 0.28 22.37 -17.50
C ASP A 554 1.74 21.92 -17.55
N LEU A 555 2.50 22.39 -18.54
CA LEU A 555 3.95 22.15 -18.65
C LEU A 555 4.73 23.32 -18.05
N ASN A 556 5.29 23.13 -16.85
CA ASN A 556 5.92 24.18 -16.05
C ASN A 556 7.43 24.35 -16.35
N GLY A 557 7.81 24.47 -17.63
CA GLY A 557 9.20 24.56 -18.12
C GLY A 557 9.93 25.88 -17.84
N SER A 558 9.92 26.39 -16.62
CA SER A 558 10.44 27.74 -16.30
C SER A 558 11.95 27.94 -16.50
N THR A 559 12.78 26.92 -16.29
CA THR A 559 14.26 27.05 -16.25
C THR A 559 15.01 25.94 -16.97
N ALA A 560 14.34 24.84 -17.30
CA ALA A 560 14.90 23.69 -18.01
C ALA A 560 13.82 23.04 -18.87
N ALA A 561 14.24 22.19 -19.80
CA ALA A 561 13.35 21.44 -20.68
C ALA A 561 12.29 20.67 -19.87
N THR A 562 11.01 20.88 -20.21
CA THR A 562 9.87 20.16 -19.63
C THR A 562 9.03 19.63 -20.77
N GLY A 563 8.84 18.31 -20.80
CA GLY A 563 8.34 17.61 -21.98
C GLY A 563 7.06 16.84 -21.73
N VAL A 564 6.23 16.75 -22.78
CA VAL A 564 5.35 15.60 -22.98
C VAL A 564 5.84 14.85 -24.22
N ASP A 565 6.17 13.58 -24.05
CA ASP A 565 6.62 12.69 -25.12
C ASP A 565 5.52 11.70 -25.48
N ILE A 566 5.11 11.68 -26.74
CA ILE A 566 4.20 10.64 -27.24
C ILE A 566 5.03 9.40 -27.53
N ALA A 567 4.65 8.26 -26.95
CA ALA A 567 5.38 7.00 -27.10
C ALA A 567 5.58 6.59 -28.59
N ALA A 568 6.65 5.83 -28.85
CA ALA A 568 7.09 5.49 -30.21
C ALA A 568 6.00 4.79 -31.04
N GLY A 569 5.68 5.34 -32.21
CA GLY A 569 4.63 4.82 -33.09
C GLY A 569 3.20 4.93 -32.53
N GLN A 570 3.01 5.59 -31.39
CA GLN A 570 1.70 5.80 -30.79
C GLN A 570 1.06 7.11 -31.27
N ILE A 571 -0.23 7.25 -30.95
CA ILE A 571 -1.03 8.42 -31.24
C ILE A 571 -1.53 8.95 -29.90
N TRP A 572 -1.31 10.23 -29.62
CA TRP A 572 -1.98 10.93 -28.55
C TRP A 572 -3.15 11.73 -29.12
N THR A 573 -4.37 11.32 -28.80
CA THR A 573 -5.59 11.99 -29.27
C THR A 573 -6.23 12.77 -28.14
N LEU A 574 -6.31 14.08 -28.31
CA LEU A 574 -6.92 15.03 -27.39
C LEU A 574 -8.38 15.28 -27.80
N LEU A 575 -9.30 15.05 -26.86
CA LEU A 575 -10.74 15.22 -27.01
C LEU A 575 -11.31 15.90 -25.76
N GLY A 576 -12.23 16.83 -25.90
CA GLY A 576 -13.06 17.29 -24.77
C GLY A 576 -13.07 18.78 -24.50
N GLY A 577 -12.21 19.56 -25.16
CA GLY A 577 -12.22 21.01 -25.07
C GLY A 577 -11.45 21.57 -23.88
N GLY A 578 -10.48 20.82 -23.36
CA GLY A 578 -9.51 21.25 -22.38
C GLY A 578 -8.39 22.11 -22.98
N THR A 579 -7.39 22.39 -22.15
CA THR A 579 -6.26 23.26 -22.50
C THR A 579 -4.93 22.60 -22.15
N ILE A 580 -3.98 22.64 -23.07
CA ILE A 580 -2.58 22.30 -22.81
C ILE A 580 -1.77 23.60 -22.82
N VAL A 581 -1.10 23.90 -21.70
CA VAL A 581 -0.34 25.14 -21.50
C VAL A 581 1.16 24.86 -21.51
N LEU A 582 1.85 25.44 -22.48
CA LEU A 582 3.30 25.43 -22.65
C LEU A 582 3.91 26.67 -21.95
N GLY A 583 4.07 26.61 -20.61
CA GLY A 583 4.38 27.78 -19.78
C GLY A 583 5.85 28.25 -19.77
N GLY A 584 6.76 27.56 -20.45
CA GLY A 584 8.21 27.61 -20.18
C GLY A 584 9.09 28.60 -20.95
N ALA A 585 8.50 29.59 -21.63
CA ALA A 585 9.20 30.62 -22.41
C ALA A 585 10.18 30.14 -23.52
N GLU A 586 10.29 28.83 -23.77
CA GLU A 586 10.94 28.12 -24.91
C GLU A 586 11.23 26.64 -24.55
N ASN A 587 11.25 26.30 -23.25
CA ASN A 587 11.66 24.98 -22.76
C ASN A 587 10.53 23.93 -22.70
N SER A 588 9.29 24.31 -23.00
CA SER A 588 8.17 23.36 -23.05
C SER A 588 8.18 22.64 -24.40
N ILE A 589 8.26 21.31 -24.38
CA ILE A 589 8.40 20.50 -25.59
C ILE A 589 7.26 19.49 -25.65
N LEU A 590 6.58 19.42 -26.78
CA LEU A 590 5.71 18.31 -27.12
C LEU A 590 6.36 17.51 -28.24
N SER A 591 6.87 16.32 -27.94
CA SER A 591 7.70 15.54 -28.87
C SER A 591 7.25 14.09 -29.02
N GLY A 592 7.86 13.37 -29.96
CA GLY A 592 7.87 11.91 -29.98
C GLY A 592 9.13 11.41 -29.26
N PRO A 593 9.48 10.12 -29.35
CA PRO A 593 10.68 9.54 -28.72
C PRO A 593 12.00 9.99 -29.40
N GLY A 594 12.01 11.11 -30.12
CA GLY A 594 13.13 11.66 -30.85
C GLY A 594 13.31 11.08 -32.27
N ALA A 595 14.07 11.82 -33.09
CA ALA A 595 14.32 11.57 -34.51
C ALA A 595 15.02 10.23 -34.87
N SER A 596 15.30 9.38 -33.89
CA SER A 596 15.93 8.06 -34.07
C SER A 596 14.92 6.92 -34.29
N SER A 597 13.62 7.15 -34.11
CA SER A 597 12.62 6.09 -34.30
C SER A 597 12.15 6.05 -35.76
N THR A 598 12.07 4.86 -36.36
CA THR A 598 11.54 4.66 -37.72
C THR A 598 10.01 4.79 -37.80
N ASN A 599 9.36 4.98 -36.66
CA ASN A 599 7.92 5.01 -36.48
C ASN A 599 7.54 6.31 -35.74
N GLY A 600 7.32 7.39 -36.49
CA GLY A 600 6.97 8.69 -35.92
C GLY A 600 5.69 8.66 -35.08
N ALA A 601 5.67 9.42 -33.99
CA ALA A 601 4.49 9.60 -33.14
C ALA A 601 3.48 10.58 -33.77
N THR A 602 2.21 10.54 -33.34
CA THR A 602 1.16 11.43 -33.85
C THR A 602 0.44 12.18 -32.75
N LEU A 603 0.39 13.51 -32.85
CA LEU A 603 -0.52 14.37 -32.09
C LEU A 603 -1.81 14.60 -32.88
N ASN A 604 -2.96 14.25 -32.30
CA ASN A 604 -4.28 14.54 -32.84
C ASN A 604 -5.04 15.48 -31.89
N ASN A 605 -5.00 16.79 -32.15
CA ASN A 605 -5.83 17.75 -31.45
C ASN A 605 -7.23 17.80 -32.10
N ARG A 606 -8.28 17.32 -31.41
CA ARG A 606 -9.65 17.20 -31.94
C ARG A 606 -10.70 18.02 -31.19
N GLY A 607 -10.27 19.10 -30.56
CA GLY A 607 -11.17 20.08 -29.96
C GLY A 607 -10.57 20.87 -28.80
N ASP A 608 -9.31 20.62 -28.45
CA ASP A 608 -8.62 21.26 -27.34
C ASP A 608 -7.82 22.47 -27.82
N THR A 609 -7.40 23.30 -26.86
CA THR A 609 -6.51 24.43 -27.10
C THR A 609 -5.11 24.09 -26.61
N ILE A 610 -4.10 24.21 -27.49
CA ILE A 610 -2.69 24.14 -27.10
C ILE A 610 -2.12 25.54 -27.17
N GLU A 611 -1.67 26.10 -26.04
CA GLU A 611 -1.23 27.49 -25.96
C GLU A 611 0.14 27.65 -25.28
N GLY A 612 0.81 28.77 -25.49
CA GLY A 612 2.00 29.18 -24.75
C GLY A 612 3.25 29.40 -25.63
N SER A 613 4.41 28.94 -25.14
CA SER A 613 5.70 29.02 -25.85
C SER A 613 6.46 27.71 -25.81
N GLY A 614 7.20 27.40 -26.87
CA GLY A 614 8.03 26.20 -26.95
C GLY A 614 8.01 25.56 -28.33
N VAL A 615 8.10 24.23 -28.36
CA VAL A 615 8.14 23.44 -29.59
C VAL A 615 7.08 22.35 -29.55
N ILE A 616 6.30 22.24 -30.63
CA ILE A 616 5.44 21.08 -30.90
C ILE A 616 6.03 20.35 -32.10
N GLY A 617 6.50 19.13 -31.88
CA GLY A 617 7.14 18.30 -32.89
C GLY A 617 8.65 18.16 -32.74
N ASP A 618 9.21 17.08 -33.28
CA ASP A 618 10.63 16.73 -33.22
C ASP A 618 11.25 16.41 -34.60
N ALA A 619 10.64 16.92 -35.68
CA ALA A 619 10.96 16.59 -37.07
C ALA A 619 10.68 15.13 -37.48
N SER A 620 10.01 14.32 -36.64
CA SER A 620 9.56 12.96 -36.97
C SER A 620 8.07 12.74 -36.73
N MET A 621 7.41 13.65 -36.01
CA MET A 621 6.00 13.55 -35.65
C MET A 621 5.02 13.95 -36.76
N THR A 622 3.80 13.41 -36.66
CA THR A 622 2.62 13.96 -37.33
C THR A 622 1.84 14.85 -36.36
N ILE A 623 1.42 16.04 -36.80
CA ILE A 623 0.62 17.00 -36.05
C ILE A 623 -0.67 17.23 -36.81
N ASN A 624 -1.80 16.93 -36.19
CA ASN A 624 -3.13 17.13 -36.76
C ASN A 624 -3.95 18.03 -35.85
N ASN A 625 -4.23 19.25 -36.30
CA ASN A 625 -5.13 20.19 -35.65
C ASN A 625 -6.49 20.17 -36.37
N ALA A 626 -7.49 19.48 -35.80
CA ALA A 626 -8.77 19.27 -36.48
C ALA A 626 -9.72 20.49 -36.36
N VAL A 627 -10.85 20.43 -37.07
CA VAL A 627 -11.90 21.47 -36.99
C VAL A 627 -12.35 21.65 -35.53
N GLY A 628 -12.37 22.89 -35.06
CA GLY A 628 -12.75 23.25 -33.68
C GLY A 628 -11.61 23.17 -32.66
N ALA A 629 -10.42 22.73 -33.07
CA ALA A 629 -9.22 22.71 -32.25
C ALA A 629 -8.34 23.95 -32.52
N THR A 630 -7.57 24.37 -31.50
CA THR A 630 -6.72 25.57 -31.55
C THR A 630 -5.28 25.25 -31.15
N ILE A 631 -4.31 25.79 -31.88
CA ILE A 631 -2.91 25.91 -31.47
C ILE A 631 -2.56 27.41 -31.47
N ASP A 632 -2.09 27.94 -30.35
CA ASP A 632 -1.89 29.39 -30.17
C ASP A 632 -0.54 29.75 -29.52
N ALA A 633 0.23 30.59 -30.20
CA ALA A 633 1.47 31.15 -29.68
C ALA A 633 1.20 32.37 -28.78
N THR A 634 0.79 32.12 -27.53
CA THR A 634 0.44 33.17 -26.55
C THR A 634 1.62 33.65 -25.70
N GLY A 635 2.68 32.84 -25.57
CA GLY A 635 3.77 33.12 -24.64
C GLY A 635 4.94 33.94 -25.20
N PRO A 636 5.84 34.45 -24.35
CA PRO A 636 6.91 35.39 -24.73
C PRO A 636 8.09 34.78 -25.49
N GLY A 637 8.21 33.45 -25.56
CA GLY A 637 9.25 32.73 -26.30
C GLY A 637 8.86 32.37 -27.74
N GLY A 638 7.58 32.59 -28.09
CA GLY A 638 7.01 32.13 -29.35
C GLY A 638 6.81 30.61 -29.37
N LEU A 639 6.18 30.13 -30.42
CA LEU A 639 5.86 28.72 -30.61
C LEU A 639 6.44 28.24 -31.94
N THR A 640 7.01 27.04 -31.96
CA THR A 640 7.49 26.40 -33.19
C THR A 640 6.72 25.10 -33.45
N LEU A 641 6.23 24.92 -34.67
CA LEU A 641 5.66 23.66 -35.15
C LEU A 641 6.68 22.96 -36.06
N ASN A 642 7.10 21.76 -35.66
CA ASN A 642 8.18 21.01 -36.30
C ASN A 642 7.77 19.54 -36.54
N SER A 643 6.92 19.32 -37.55
CA SER A 643 6.49 17.96 -37.94
C SER A 643 7.56 17.22 -38.76
N ALA A 644 7.29 15.97 -39.12
CA ALA A 644 8.07 15.27 -40.13
C ALA A 644 8.12 16.05 -41.47
N PRO A 645 9.25 15.99 -42.20
CA PRO A 645 9.39 16.66 -43.49
C PRO A 645 8.36 16.22 -44.51
N PHE A 646 7.97 17.14 -45.39
CA PHE A 646 7.09 16.86 -46.52
C PHE A 646 7.62 15.72 -47.39
N ASN A 647 6.77 14.72 -47.66
CA ASN A 647 7.12 13.65 -48.58
C ASN A 647 6.69 14.02 -50.00
N ALA A 648 7.65 14.46 -50.81
CA ALA A 648 7.42 14.85 -52.21
C ALA A 648 7.00 13.69 -53.13
N THR A 649 7.21 12.42 -52.72
CA THR A 649 6.81 11.25 -53.51
C THR A 649 5.33 10.94 -53.35
N THR A 650 4.81 11.08 -52.14
CA THR A 650 3.39 10.81 -51.81
C THR A 650 2.55 12.08 -51.74
N SER A 651 3.18 13.25 -51.86
CA SER A 651 2.57 14.58 -51.64
C SER A 651 1.85 14.69 -50.29
N THR A 652 2.41 14.05 -49.25
CA THR A 652 1.85 14.09 -47.89
C THR A 652 2.65 15.03 -47.01
N THR A 653 1.96 15.96 -46.37
CA THR A 653 2.49 16.67 -45.19
C THR A 653 2.16 15.87 -43.93
N PHE A 654 2.93 16.13 -42.88
CA PHE A 654 2.72 15.62 -41.54
C PHE A 654 2.32 16.74 -40.56
N LEU A 655 1.96 17.92 -41.07
CA LEU A 655 1.30 18.99 -40.34
C LEU A 655 -0.01 19.37 -41.05
N ASN A 656 -1.14 18.97 -40.48
CA ASN A 656 -2.46 19.21 -41.03
C ASN A 656 -3.25 20.15 -40.12
N ASN A 657 -3.79 21.23 -40.68
CA ASN A 657 -4.65 22.17 -39.97
C ASN A 657 -6.03 22.24 -40.64
N GLY A 658 -7.06 21.76 -39.97
CA GLY A 658 -8.46 22.05 -40.26
C GLY A 658 -9.12 22.97 -39.21
N GLY A 659 -8.41 23.26 -38.11
CA GLY A 659 -8.85 24.16 -37.04
C GLY A 659 -8.20 25.54 -37.16
N THR A 660 -7.85 26.11 -36.02
CA THR A 660 -7.14 27.41 -35.92
C THR A 660 -5.70 27.19 -35.48
N ILE A 661 -4.76 27.80 -36.21
CA ILE A 661 -3.39 27.99 -35.78
C ILE A 661 -3.16 29.51 -35.69
N GLN A 662 -2.81 30.01 -34.52
CA GLN A 662 -2.81 31.44 -34.21
C GLN A 662 -1.52 31.88 -33.53
N SER A 663 -1.21 33.17 -33.67
CA SER A 663 -0.17 33.84 -32.92
C SER A 663 -0.72 35.10 -32.29
N ASP A 664 -0.66 35.15 -30.95
CA ASP A 664 -1.08 36.31 -30.14
C ASP A 664 0.10 37.03 -29.47
N SER A 665 1.29 36.43 -29.51
CA SER A 665 2.52 36.99 -28.95
C SER A 665 3.39 37.68 -29.99
N ALA A 666 4.10 38.74 -29.56
CA ALA A 666 5.10 39.41 -30.38
C ALA A 666 6.30 38.52 -30.77
N ALA A 667 6.56 37.46 -30.00
CA ALA A 667 7.59 36.47 -30.31
C ALA A 667 7.23 35.63 -31.54
N GLY A 668 5.94 35.41 -31.76
CA GLY A 668 5.39 34.83 -32.98
C GLY A 668 5.25 33.32 -32.96
N LEU A 669 4.70 32.80 -34.06
CA LEU A 669 4.61 31.40 -34.39
C LEU A 669 5.53 31.10 -35.60
N THR A 670 6.33 30.05 -35.52
CA THR A 670 7.11 29.52 -36.64
C THR A 670 6.57 28.16 -37.06
N ILE A 671 6.32 27.97 -38.35
CA ILE A 671 5.99 26.69 -38.96
C ILE A 671 7.22 26.24 -39.76
N ASP A 672 7.97 25.27 -39.24
CA ASP A 672 9.29 24.89 -39.76
C ASP A 672 9.19 23.98 -40.99
N THR A 673 8.09 23.23 -41.11
CA THR A 673 7.81 22.28 -42.20
C THR A 673 6.66 22.73 -43.08
N ALA A 674 6.40 22.01 -44.17
CA ALA A 674 5.23 22.28 -45.00
C ALA A 674 3.93 21.94 -44.25
N ILE A 675 2.88 22.73 -44.44
CA ILE A 675 1.57 22.56 -43.80
C ILE A 675 0.47 22.40 -44.85
N TYR A 676 -0.49 21.53 -44.57
CA TYR A 676 -1.78 21.50 -45.27
C TYR A 676 -2.80 22.23 -44.39
N ASN A 677 -3.05 23.49 -44.73
CA ASN A 677 -4.02 24.35 -44.08
C ASN A 677 -5.33 24.40 -44.87
N ALA A 678 -6.34 23.70 -44.35
CA ALA A 678 -7.74 23.82 -44.74
C ALA A 678 -8.57 24.64 -43.75
N GLY A 679 -7.97 25.03 -42.61
CA GLY A 679 -8.57 25.87 -41.57
C GLY A 679 -8.07 27.32 -41.66
N ALA A 680 -7.75 27.90 -40.51
CA ALA A 680 -7.27 29.28 -40.37
C ALA A 680 -5.83 29.35 -39.85
N LEU A 681 -5.01 30.21 -40.47
CA LEU A 681 -3.78 30.77 -39.89
C LEU A 681 -4.09 32.21 -39.46
N ILE A 682 -3.82 32.61 -38.22
CA ILE A 682 -4.20 33.94 -37.71
C ILE A 682 -2.99 34.63 -37.06
N ALA A 683 -2.55 35.75 -37.62
CA ALA A 683 -1.60 36.66 -36.98
C ALA A 683 -2.34 37.86 -36.40
N ASP A 684 -2.48 37.89 -35.07
CA ASP A 684 -3.12 39.00 -34.36
C ASP A 684 -2.27 40.27 -34.29
N ALA A 685 -2.87 41.35 -33.77
CA ALA A 685 -2.25 42.66 -33.79
C ALA A 685 -0.93 42.69 -33.02
N GLY A 686 0.17 42.92 -33.75
CA GLY A 686 1.52 43.00 -33.21
C GLY A 686 2.23 41.65 -33.06
N SER A 687 1.63 40.57 -33.58
CA SER A 687 2.24 39.23 -33.64
C SER A 687 2.73 38.88 -35.05
N LYS A 688 3.26 37.67 -35.21
CA LYS A 688 3.73 37.18 -36.51
C LYS A 688 3.58 35.67 -36.69
N ILE A 689 3.30 35.24 -37.90
CA ILE A 689 3.46 33.84 -38.33
C ILE A 689 4.56 33.78 -39.40
N VAL A 690 5.53 32.87 -39.22
CA VAL A 690 6.57 32.59 -40.22
C VAL A 690 6.43 31.15 -40.70
N ALA A 691 5.91 30.96 -41.91
CA ALA A 691 5.84 29.65 -42.55
C ALA A 691 7.04 29.43 -43.46
N LYS A 692 8.02 28.65 -42.97
CA LYS A 692 9.25 28.35 -43.72
C LYS A 692 9.02 27.32 -44.82
N GLY A 693 8.17 26.34 -44.54
CA GLY A 693 7.72 25.36 -45.50
C GLY A 693 6.57 25.86 -46.36
N ALA A 694 6.22 25.10 -47.38
CA ALA A 694 5.10 25.44 -48.25
C ALA A 694 3.75 25.31 -47.51
N VAL A 695 2.81 26.18 -47.86
CA VAL A 695 1.46 26.24 -47.27
C VAL A 695 0.43 25.86 -48.33
N TYR A 696 -0.19 24.70 -48.18
CA TYR A 696 -1.15 24.18 -49.15
C TYR A 696 -2.56 24.08 -48.56
N GLY A 697 -3.59 24.11 -49.40
CA GLY A 697 -4.98 23.86 -49.00
C GLY A 697 -5.87 25.09 -49.17
N GLY A 698 -7.19 24.87 -49.21
CA GLY A 698 -8.17 25.94 -49.43
C GLY A 698 -8.49 26.78 -48.18
N GLY A 699 -7.60 26.80 -47.18
CA GLY A 699 -7.77 27.55 -45.95
C GLY A 699 -7.53 29.05 -46.11
N VAL A 700 -7.73 29.79 -45.02
CA VAL A 700 -7.55 31.26 -44.95
C VAL A 700 -6.38 31.60 -44.03
N THR A 701 -5.67 32.67 -44.38
CA THR A 701 -4.67 33.33 -43.54
C THR A 701 -5.16 34.73 -43.21
N ASP A 702 -5.48 35.00 -41.95
CA ASP A 702 -5.92 36.29 -41.45
C ASP A 702 -4.74 37.07 -40.84
N ILE A 703 -4.64 38.35 -41.20
CA ILE A 703 -3.68 39.32 -40.67
C ILE A 703 -4.46 40.44 -40.00
N ASN A 704 -4.51 40.48 -38.67
CA ASN A 704 -5.30 41.45 -37.92
C ASN A 704 -4.43 42.62 -37.43
N GLY A 705 -4.91 43.86 -37.57
CA GLY A 705 -4.27 45.02 -36.99
C GLY A 705 -2.87 45.28 -37.55
N SER A 706 -1.84 45.10 -36.72
CA SER A 706 -0.43 45.22 -37.09
C SER A 706 0.29 43.86 -37.12
N GLY A 707 -0.45 42.77 -37.23
CA GLY A 707 0.08 41.42 -37.39
C GLY A 707 0.84 41.25 -38.71
N SER A 708 1.65 40.20 -38.80
CA SER A 708 2.37 39.87 -40.02
C SER A 708 2.38 38.37 -40.32
N VAL A 709 2.33 38.01 -41.60
CA VAL A 709 2.49 36.61 -42.03
C VAL A 709 3.51 36.53 -43.14
N GLU A 710 4.47 35.62 -42.98
CA GLU A 710 5.51 35.34 -43.95
C GLU A 710 5.33 33.96 -44.56
N PHE A 711 5.27 33.91 -45.89
CA PHE A 711 5.39 32.68 -46.67
C PHE A 711 6.77 32.64 -47.32
N ALA A 712 7.67 31.83 -46.77
CA ALA A 712 9.03 31.68 -47.28
C ALA A 712 9.11 30.75 -48.51
N ALA A 713 8.03 30.01 -48.78
CA ALA A 713 7.89 29.04 -49.85
C ALA A 713 6.52 29.18 -50.55
N THR A 714 6.20 28.23 -51.44
CA THR A 714 4.92 28.22 -52.16
C THR A 714 3.74 28.24 -51.19
N ALA A 715 2.76 29.11 -51.44
CA ALA A 715 1.55 29.21 -50.64
C ALA A 715 0.30 29.40 -51.52
N ASP A 716 -0.82 28.74 -51.18
CA ASP A 716 -2.09 28.84 -51.92
C ASP A 716 -3.30 29.26 -51.06
N ASN A 717 -3.11 29.47 -49.75
CA ASN A 717 -4.16 30.00 -48.88
C ASN A 717 -4.52 31.43 -49.29
N ASP A 718 -5.82 31.74 -49.25
CA ASP A 718 -6.28 33.11 -49.37
C ASP A 718 -5.81 33.94 -48.16
N VAL A 719 -5.39 35.17 -48.39
CA VAL A 719 -4.93 36.11 -47.36
C VAL A 719 -5.94 37.21 -47.18
N HIS A 720 -6.35 37.41 -45.93
CA HIS A 720 -7.26 38.47 -45.52
C HIS A 720 -6.56 39.44 -44.58
N PHE A 721 -6.61 40.72 -44.92
CA PHE A 721 -6.27 41.79 -43.98
C PHE A 721 -7.52 42.15 -43.18
N GLY A 722 -7.51 41.76 -41.89
CA GLY A 722 -8.52 42.15 -40.93
C GLY A 722 -8.45 43.66 -40.63
N GLY A 723 -9.59 44.25 -40.27
CA GLY A 723 -9.68 45.70 -40.05
C GLY A 723 -8.62 46.23 -39.08
N GLY A 724 -7.90 47.27 -39.49
CA GLY A 724 -6.75 47.82 -38.76
C GLY A 724 -5.85 48.62 -39.71
N SER A 725 -4.75 49.16 -39.21
CA SER A 725 -3.72 49.78 -40.06
C SER A 725 -2.37 49.17 -39.72
N GLY A 726 -1.67 48.63 -40.72
CA GLY A 726 -0.27 48.20 -40.56
C GLY A 726 -0.06 46.70 -40.59
N GLY A 727 -0.99 45.92 -41.14
CA GLY A 727 -0.77 44.49 -41.37
C GLY A 727 0.26 44.28 -42.47
N THR A 728 1.02 43.19 -42.42
CA THR A 728 2.05 42.90 -43.43
C THR A 728 1.99 41.44 -43.91
N LEU A 729 1.76 41.25 -45.21
CA LEU A 729 1.99 39.98 -45.89
C LEU A 729 3.40 39.99 -46.49
N ILE A 730 4.23 39.02 -46.12
CA ILE A 730 5.60 38.89 -46.61
C ILE A 730 5.68 37.66 -47.51
N LEU A 731 6.18 37.85 -48.72
CA LEU A 731 6.35 36.80 -49.72
C LEU A 731 7.81 36.69 -50.14
N ASP A 732 8.44 35.59 -49.76
CA ASP A 732 9.75 35.26 -50.30
C ASP A 732 9.59 34.70 -51.71
N ASN A 733 10.61 34.90 -52.55
CA ASN A 733 10.74 34.32 -53.89
C ASN A 733 9.70 34.72 -54.96
N TYR A 734 8.93 35.79 -54.73
CA TYR A 734 7.84 36.21 -55.63
C TYR A 734 8.30 36.89 -56.95
N GLY A 735 9.56 37.36 -57.01
CA GLY A 735 10.05 38.31 -58.03
C GLY A 735 11.14 37.84 -59.00
N ALA A 736 11.70 36.63 -58.87
CA ALA A 736 12.81 36.17 -59.70
C ALA A 736 12.34 35.66 -61.09
N PRO A 737 13.09 35.89 -62.19
CA PRO A 737 12.73 35.45 -63.56
C PRO A 737 12.60 33.91 -63.76
N ASN A 738 12.72 33.13 -62.69
CA ASN A 738 12.68 31.68 -62.66
C ASN A 738 12.15 31.17 -61.29
N ALA A 739 11.33 31.99 -60.61
CA ALA A 739 10.69 31.64 -59.35
C ALA A 739 9.82 30.38 -59.49
N THR A 740 10.13 29.34 -58.71
CA THR A 740 9.39 28.08 -58.62
C THR A 740 8.35 28.08 -57.49
N SER A 741 8.17 29.20 -56.79
CA SER A 741 7.27 29.31 -55.62
C SER A 741 6.33 30.52 -55.71
N PRO A 742 5.35 30.52 -56.63
CA PRO A 742 4.38 31.61 -56.71
C PRO A 742 3.39 31.48 -55.55
N PHE A 743 3.12 32.57 -54.86
CA PHE A 743 1.90 32.67 -54.06
C PHE A 743 0.69 32.63 -55.00
N TYR A 744 -0.27 31.74 -54.72
CA TYR A 744 -1.45 31.47 -55.57
C TYR A 744 -2.78 31.90 -54.93
N GLY A 745 -2.79 32.26 -53.65
CA GLY A 745 -3.98 32.72 -52.96
C GLY A 745 -4.48 34.07 -53.46
N ASN A 746 -5.73 34.40 -53.13
CA ASN A 746 -6.28 35.74 -53.30
C ASN A 746 -5.95 36.58 -52.08
N VAL A 747 -5.67 37.87 -52.28
CA VAL A 747 -5.48 38.84 -51.19
C VAL A 747 -6.69 39.78 -51.13
N TYR A 748 -7.29 39.94 -49.96
CA TYR A 748 -8.44 40.81 -49.77
C TYR A 748 -8.43 41.54 -48.44
N GLY A 749 -9.27 42.57 -48.31
CA GLY A 749 -9.38 43.37 -47.09
C GLY A 749 -8.34 44.50 -46.94
N LEU A 750 -7.41 44.66 -47.88
CA LEU A 750 -6.35 45.68 -47.82
C LEU A 750 -6.91 47.09 -47.57
N ALA A 751 -6.43 47.73 -46.51
CA ALA A 751 -6.74 49.09 -46.13
C ALA A 751 -5.49 49.99 -46.17
N ALA A 752 -5.69 51.28 -45.91
CA ALA A 752 -4.57 52.23 -45.83
C ALA A 752 -3.68 51.88 -44.63
N GLY A 753 -2.39 51.68 -44.87
CA GLY A 753 -1.39 51.30 -43.88
C GLY A 753 -0.91 49.85 -44.02
N ASP A 754 -1.68 48.98 -44.69
CA ASP A 754 -1.29 47.60 -44.91
C ASP A 754 -0.25 47.48 -46.02
N SER A 755 0.64 46.49 -45.88
CA SER A 755 1.72 46.23 -46.82
C SER A 755 1.79 44.80 -47.31
N ILE A 756 2.24 44.66 -48.56
CA ILE A 756 2.70 43.42 -49.15
C ILE A 756 4.18 43.59 -49.42
N ASP A 757 5.00 42.84 -48.70
CA ASP A 757 6.45 42.83 -48.82
C ASP A 757 6.91 41.72 -49.78
N LEU A 758 7.56 42.13 -50.86
CA LEU A 758 8.14 41.25 -51.87
C LEU A 758 9.66 41.19 -51.67
N ARG A 759 10.11 40.36 -50.73
CA ARG A 759 11.52 40.32 -50.31
C ARG A 759 12.49 40.07 -51.45
N ASP A 760 12.12 39.24 -52.42
CA ASP A 760 12.96 38.89 -53.57
C ASP A 760 12.69 39.72 -54.84
N PHE A 761 11.94 40.83 -54.73
CA PHE A 761 11.75 41.78 -55.82
C PHE A 761 12.55 43.06 -55.59
N ALA A 762 13.59 43.29 -56.39
CA ALA A 762 14.54 44.36 -56.15
C ALA A 762 13.93 45.76 -56.21
N TYR A 763 14.10 46.51 -55.12
CA TYR A 763 13.73 47.92 -55.06
C TYR A 763 14.72 48.79 -55.85
N ALA A 764 14.19 49.55 -56.80
CA ALA A 764 14.95 50.51 -57.59
C ALA A 764 14.40 51.93 -57.36
N SER A 765 15.11 52.72 -56.54
CA SER A 765 14.70 54.08 -56.19
C SER A 765 14.42 54.92 -57.44
N GLY A 766 13.24 55.55 -57.50
CA GLY A 766 12.80 56.37 -58.64
C GLY A 766 12.33 55.59 -59.87
N HIS A 767 12.43 54.26 -59.86
CA HIS A 767 12.04 53.38 -60.98
C HIS A 767 10.88 52.43 -60.64
N MET A 768 10.37 52.47 -59.40
CA MET A 768 9.22 51.69 -58.97
C MET A 768 7.92 52.24 -59.56
N ALA A 769 7.11 51.36 -60.17
CA ALA A 769 5.79 51.69 -60.71
C ALA A 769 4.89 50.45 -60.74
N LEU A 770 3.58 50.66 -60.93
CA LEU A 770 2.70 49.56 -61.34
C LEU A 770 3.16 49.00 -62.68
N GLY A 771 3.30 47.68 -62.77
CA GLY A 771 3.70 46.98 -63.97
C GLY A 771 2.66 47.12 -65.09
N ALA A 772 3.10 47.00 -66.35
CA ALA A 772 2.21 47.05 -67.51
C ALA A 772 1.13 45.96 -67.51
N ASN A 773 1.34 44.88 -66.73
CA ASN A 773 0.41 43.77 -66.58
C ASN A 773 -0.54 43.95 -65.38
N ALA A 774 -0.45 45.04 -64.62
CA ALA A 774 -1.40 45.33 -63.55
C ALA A 774 -2.76 45.69 -64.17
N SER A 775 -3.82 45.01 -63.74
CA SER A 775 -5.17 45.18 -64.28
C SER A 775 -6.18 45.15 -63.15
N PHE A 776 -6.95 46.22 -62.98
CA PHE A 776 -7.91 46.35 -61.89
C PHE A 776 -9.33 46.53 -62.44
N GLY A 777 -10.20 45.57 -62.12
CA GLY A 777 -11.64 45.64 -62.29
C GLY A 777 -12.33 46.35 -61.11
N THR A 778 -13.66 46.29 -61.09
CA THR A 778 -14.47 46.93 -60.04
C THR A 778 -14.64 46.08 -58.78
N LEU A 779 -14.29 44.80 -58.83
CA LEU A 779 -14.45 43.83 -57.74
C LEU A 779 -13.17 43.04 -57.45
N ASP A 780 -12.32 42.90 -58.44
CA ASP A 780 -11.06 42.17 -58.40
C ASP A 780 -10.04 42.87 -59.28
N GLY A 781 -8.79 42.46 -59.15
CA GLY A 781 -7.75 42.89 -60.04
C GLY A 781 -6.47 42.19 -59.69
N GLY A 782 -5.39 42.65 -60.29
CA GLY A 782 -4.14 42.24 -59.74
C GLY A 782 -2.97 43.08 -60.12
N LEU A 783 -2.04 42.87 -59.23
CA LEU A 783 -0.99 43.78 -58.91
C LEU A 783 0.27 43.14 -59.44
N SER A 784 0.89 43.83 -60.38
CA SER A 784 2.28 43.60 -60.74
C SER A 784 3.02 44.91 -60.51
N VAL A 785 4.26 44.81 -60.07
CA VAL A 785 5.13 45.96 -59.82
C VAL A 785 6.31 45.86 -60.77
N SER A 786 6.74 46.98 -61.35
CA SER A 786 7.96 47.07 -62.13
C SER A 786 8.99 47.93 -61.42
N ASN A 787 10.25 47.50 -61.46
CA ASN A 787 11.40 48.28 -60.99
C ASN A 787 12.17 48.94 -62.17
N GLY A 788 11.53 49.03 -63.34
CA GLY A 788 12.12 49.56 -64.58
C GLY A 788 12.96 48.56 -65.37
N THR A 789 13.36 47.43 -64.77
CA THR A 789 14.13 46.35 -65.46
C THR A 789 13.42 45.01 -65.46
N GLN A 790 12.59 44.76 -64.44
CA GLN A 790 11.81 43.55 -64.24
C GLN A 790 10.38 43.94 -63.84
N THR A 791 9.45 43.01 -64.01
CA THR A 791 8.08 43.12 -63.54
C THR A 791 7.78 41.88 -62.70
N SER A 792 7.21 42.05 -61.51
CA SER A 792 6.83 40.96 -60.62
C SER A 792 5.75 40.07 -61.25
N SER A 793 5.56 38.89 -60.67
CA SER A 793 4.37 38.08 -60.92
C SER A 793 3.09 38.82 -60.50
N TYR A 794 1.93 38.33 -60.97
CA TYR A 794 0.63 38.92 -60.71
C TYR A 794 0.06 38.42 -59.37
N LEU A 795 -0.21 39.33 -58.43
CA LEU A 795 -0.94 39.04 -57.20
C LEU A 795 -2.43 39.26 -57.47
N PHE A 796 -3.25 38.24 -57.19
CA PHE A 796 -4.70 38.35 -57.28
C PHE A 796 -5.23 39.13 -56.06
N LEU A 797 -5.75 40.33 -56.30
CA LEU A 797 -6.39 41.15 -55.28
C LEU A 797 -7.90 41.14 -55.47
N GLN A 798 -8.66 40.87 -54.41
CA GLN A 798 -10.10 41.07 -54.38
C GLN A 798 -10.41 42.42 -53.70
N GLY A 799 -11.16 43.26 -54.40
CA GLY A 799 -11.40 44.66 -54.09
C GLY A 799 -11.24 45.57 -55.31
N ASN A 800 -11.76 46.80 -55.22
CA ASN A 800 -11.60 47.78 -56.28
C ASN A 800 -10.30 48.56 -56.05
N TYR A 801 -9.30 48.35 -56.90
CA TYR A 801 -8.03 49.08 -56.86
C TYR A 801 -7.78 49.87 -58.15
N SER A 802 -8.84 50.18 -58.90
CA SER A 802 -8.74 51.01 -60.11
C SER A 802 -8.21 52.40 -59.76
N ALA A 803 -7.46 53.02 -60.67
CA ALA A 803 -6.92 54.38 -60.46
C ALA A 803 -8.01 55.41 -60.10
N ALA A 804 -9.21 55.25 -60.67
CA ALA A 804 -10.38 56.08 -60.35
C ALA A 804 -10.87 55.87 -58.92
N TYR A 805 -10.91 54.63 -58.44
CA TYR A 805 -11.29 54.32 -57.06
C TYR A 805 -10.24 54.82 -56.06
N LEU A 806 -8.96 54.53 -56.31
CA LEU A 806 -7.87 54.97 -55.45
C LEU A 806 -7.85 56.50 -55.31
N SER A 807 -7.93 57.23 -56.43
CA SER A 807 -8.00 58.70 -56.40
C SER A 807 -9.26 59.22 -55.71
N ALA A 808 -10.44 58.62 -55.95
CA ALA A 808 -11.69 59.02 -55.28
C ALA A 808 -11.66 58.82 -53.76
N ASN A 809 -10.88 57.85 -53.26
CA ASN A 809 -10.73 57.55 -51.84
C ASN A 809 -9.46 58.14 -51.21
N ASN A 810 -8.70 58.98 -51.93
CA ASN A 810 -7.41 59.52 -51.51
C ASN A 810 -6.40 58.43 -51.09
N LEU A 811 -6.31 57.37 -51.88
CA LEU A 811 -5.35 56.28 -51.71
C LEU A 811 -4.35 56.26 -52.87
N ALA A 812 -3.15 55.79 -52.61
CA ALA A 812 -2.16 55.47 -53.63
C ALA A 812 -1.28 54.30 -53.18
N TRP A 813 -0.66 53.63 -54.15
CA TRP A 813 0.41 52.67 -53.87
C TRP A 813 1.72 53.41 -53.60
N SER A 814 2.36 53.09 -52.48
CA SER A 814 3.72 53.49 -52.14
C SER A 814 4.66 52.31 -52.32
N PHE A 815 5.88 52.60 -52.80
CA PHE A 815 6.94 51.60 -52.95
C PHE A 815 8.15 52.05 -52.16
N THR A 816 8.57 51.23 -51.21
CA THR A 816 9.72 51.48 -50.34
C THR A 816 10.72 50.33 -50.41
N SER A 817 11.97 50.63 -50.07
CA SER A 817 12.95 49.61 -49.73
C SER A 817 12.52 49.00 -48.38
N ASP A 818 12.41 47.68 -48.33
CA ASP A 818 12.13 46.91 -47.10
C ASP A 818 13.36 46.80 -46.18
N GLY A 819 14.55 47.15 -46.70
CA GLY A 819 15.83 46.98 -46.02
C GLY A 819 16.37 45.54 -46.00
N HIS A 820 15.61 44.54 -46.46
CA HIS A 820 16.03 43.13 -46.52
C HIS A 820 16.87 42.87 -47.77
N GLN A 821 18.08 42.33 -47.65
CA GLN A 821 18.95 42.11 -48.81
C GLN A 821 18.50 40.92 -49.66
N ILE A 822 18.37 41.14 -50.98
CA ILE A 822 18.11 40.09 -51.96
C ILE A 822 19.41 39.33 -52.23
N GLY A 823 19.50 38.13 -51.67
CA GLY A 823 20.66 37.25 -51.82
C GLY A 823 21.98 37.99 -51.56
N THR A 824 22.93 37.89 -52.49
CA THR A 824 24.25 38.56 -52.38
C THR A 824 24.37 39.83 -53.23
N THR A 825 23.26 40.29 -53.82
CA THR A 825 23.27 41.36 -54.83
C THR A 825 23.45 42.76 -54.25
N GLY A 826 23.31 42.92 -52.92
CA GLY A 826 23.34 44.21 -52.22
C GLY A 826 22.13 45.10 -52.47
N GLN A 827 21.16 44.65 -53.28
CA GLN A 827 19.85 45.30 -53.45
C GLN A 827 18.92 44.85 -52.33
N THR A 828 17.94 45.68 -51.97
CA THR A 828 16.90 45.32 -51.01
C THR A 828 15.62 44.89 -51.72
N GLY A 829 14.75 44.15 -51.03
CA GLY A 829 13.40 43.85 -51.46
C GLY A 829 12.49 45.08 -51.51
N THR A 830 11.29 44.87 -52.03
CA THR A 830 10.29 45.92 -52.28
C THR A 830 9.10 45.72 -51.38
N GLU A 831 8.84 46.70 -50.52
CA GLU A 831 7.58 46.78 -49.78
C GLU A 831 6.57 47.62 -50.57
N ILE A 832 5.36 47.08 -50.74
CA ILE A 832 4.23 47.72 -51.41
C ILE A 832 3.19 48.08 -50.36
N THR A 833 2.98 49.36 -50.11
CA THR A 833 2.02 49.83 -49.09
C THR A 833 0.88 50.59 -49.75
N LEU A 834 -0.36 50.32 -49.34
CA LEU A 834 -1.48 51.18 -49.70
C LEU A 834 -1.51 52.36 -48.71
N VAL A 835 -1.25 53.59 -49.19
CA VAL A 835 -1.13 54.77 -48.34
C VAL A 835 -2.23 55.80 -48.62
N SER A 836 -2.59 56.59 -47.60
CA SER A 836 -3.44 57.76 -47.82
C SER A 836 -2.62 58.93 -48.35
N VAL A 837 -3.11 59.60 -49.40
CA VAL A 837 -2.42 60.73 -50.06
C VAL A 837 -2.86 62.12 -49.57
N LYS A 838 -3.59 62.20 -48.45
CA LYS A 838 -3.86 63.49 -47.78
C LYS A 838 -2.76 63.78 -46.75
N PRO A 839 -2.23 65.02 -46.69
CA PRO A 839 -1.44 65.44 -45.53
C PRO A 839 -2.37 65.48 -44.32
N VAL A 840 -1.84 65.06 -43.16
CA VAL A 840 -2.48 65.18 -41.84
C VAL A 840 -3.02 66.59 -41.61
#